data_AF-A0A4R1HT89-F1
#
_entry.id   AF-A0A4R1HT89-F1
#
_cell.length_a   1.000
_cell.length_b   1.000
_cell.length_c   1.000
_cell.angle_alpha   90.00
_cell.angle_beta   90.00
_cell.angle_gamma   90.00
#
_symmetry.space_group_name_H-M   'P 1'
#
loop_
_entity.id
_entity.type
_entity.pdbx_description
1 polymer ?
#
loop_
_entity_poly.entity_id
_entity_poly.type
_entity_poly.pdbx_seq_one_letter_code
_entity_poly.pdbx_strand_id
1 'polypeptide(L)'
;MGEAYRLPDGSVAVPVGAGSEAALRAEARAIACYLRDRPSVSPVDVAATLARTRPVRPWRVLVSATTSAELVSALDAVADGVPHERVVTGARAAGPRRIGLVCPGQGAQWPGMGRAFLAGSAAYRQVVDECEEILRREHGVSVRGYLLGDVDPDGPEAGDVVTVQPALLTQMVGVAATWRSLGVAPDAVLGHSQGEIAAAHLAGAITLEDALRAVVVRARLASVFGRDEHRMAFLATSPSRCAALLARTDAWAELTVVNSPQAVCVSGDRAAVAGLVAGAAADGTFAREIAVTYPAHTSRMHALRDDLIAGLQAGCTAARFEKPVIDCFTSALAGDPLPVDIEPGRYWFLNLRNVVRFDRAVGAALDAGVDLFVEASAHPTLAGPIADNAAAAGVPADVVATSSRTADGMSGVTRALAEIAVADSGFDWGLLRTPPPGPPPLPLEDFPHTVLDERPMWAVRGPAPVPAAAPPAPAPAPGDRPRRLVETWVPLRRRTMTTPTRVTLVDPTGRCADLASAIAAQGPRHGSEVRVHDRLGDPGCDPTADTVLVLLPAVTGEATDELAGFLAAADRWLPAVRAATRAWIVTTGGERVRDDDAPEPFAAAAAVAARCTAADHGARLAHLDLDGGTADGALAAVHTAGEAELALRDGVPHAKRLARADETTDDGDLGEVVVTGGTGRLGLACAAELVRRGARHVTLLNRSGEHPVLRPVLEPMRRSAATVDVVACDLTDPDAVDAFARARERPVTLLLHAAVDYVHAADPATAAAGLARAAAAKVTGFEHLVHALPLDPHARVVCCSSVAATFGGPGLSVYAATNRMLDTAADRLRRIGIDTRSVQWGVWRGPETDAATGSDTDTDTDTDHGRILAGSDAAGITPMDAGAALDAGLTASPGNSLVLSADWTVLRSVTEVLGTPELLDPALVVAPAAGPAGDPAPDPAGDPAPGHAVTPDGIRAVVAGVMGLAGTDALDPDTSLVALGLDSLQALELHKAMARMPVPGLSVADILRGASLGDVVARATSGAP
;
A
#
# COMPACT_ATOMS: atom_id res chain seq x y z
N MET A 1 17.14 -58.12 -0.70
CA MET A 1 16.12 -57.04 -0.73
C MET A 1 16.35 -56.25 -1.99
N GLY A 2 15.32 -56.04 -2.82
CA GLY A 2 15.42 -55.24 -4.05
C GLY A 2 15.42 -53.73 -3.78
N GLU A 3 15.54 -52.94 -4.85
CA GLU A 3 15.33 -51.49 -4.87
C GLU A 3 13.91 -51.19 -4.35
N ALA A 4 13.78 -50.43 -3.26
CA ALA A 4 12.50 -50.14 -2.61
C ALA A 4 12.26 -48.64 -2.48
N TYR A 5 11.01 -48.23 -2.66
CA TYR A 5 10.56 -46.86 -2.41
C TYR A 5 9.89 -46.85 -1.04
N ARG A 6 10.54 -46.31 -0.01
CA ARG A 6 10.07 -46.40 1.38
C ARG A 6 9.53 -45.08 1.89
N LEU A 7 8.42 -45.17 2.62
CA LEU A 7 7.84 -44.07 3.36
C LEU A 7 8.40 -43.99 4.79
N PRO A 8 8.23 -42.86 5.50
CA PRO A 8 8.74 -42.67 6.86
C PRO A 8 8.28 -43.71 7.89
N ASP A 9 7.11 -44.32 7.70
CA ASP A 9 6.60 -45.41 8.55
C ASP A 9 7.13 -46.81 8.17
N GLY A 10 8.00 -46.90 7.15
CA GLY A 10 8.61 -48.14 6.65
C GLY A 10 7.82 -48.86 5.57
N SER A 11 6.59 -48.42 5.27
CA SER A 11 5.77 -48.98 4.19
C SER A 11 6.34 -48.67 2.80
N VAL A 12 5.92 -49.42 1.79
CA VAL A 12 6.36 -49.21 0.40
C VAL A 12 5.43 -48.19 -0.26
N ALA A 13 6.02 -47.14 -0.85
CA ALA A 13 5.33 -46.16 -1.67
C ALA A 13 5.08 -46.74 -3.06
N VAL A 14 3.81 -46.97 -3.42
CA VAL A 14 3.41 -47.44 -4.75
C VAL A 14 2.65 -46.31 -5.46
N PRO A 15 3.33 -45.46 -6.25
CA PRO A 15 2.69 -44.38 -6.99
C PRO A 15 1.99 -44.92 -8.24
N VAL A 16 0.70 -44.64 -8.38
CA VAL A 16 -0.08 -44.98 -9.58
C VAL A 16 -0.58 -43.69 -10.21
N GLY A 17 -0.36 -43.52 -11.52
CA GLY A 17 -0.68 -42.28 -12.23
C GLY A 17 -1.23 -42.49 -13.64
N ALA A 18 -2.09 -41.59 -14.07
CA ALA A 18 -2.74 -41.61 -15.38
C ALA A 18 -3.01 -40.20 -15.94
N GLY A 19 -3.45 -40.13 -17.21
CA GLY A 19 -3.78 -38.87 -17.89
C GLY A 19 -5.15 -38.28 -17.53
N SER A 20 -6.04 -39.09 -16.94
CA SER A 20 -7.37 -38.70 -16.50
C SER A 20 -7.78 -39.51 -15.26
N GLU A 21 -8.79 -39.04 -14.52
CA GLU A 21 -9.34 -39.78 -13.37
C GLU A 21 -9.86 -41.17 -13.78
N ALA A 22 -10.55 -41.27 -14.91
CA ALA A 22 -11.06 -42.54 -15.42
C ALA A 22 -9.92 -43.52 -15.78
N ALA A 23 -8.86 -43.02 -16.42
CA ALA A 23 -7.69 -43.83 -16.73
C ALA A 23 -6.93 -44.27 -15.46
N LEU A 24 -6.96 -43.47 -14.39
CA LEU A 24 -6.35 -43.83 -13.11
C LEU A 24 -7.05 -45.03 -12.46
N ARG A 25 -8.39 -45.02 -12.46
CA ARG A 25 -9.20 -46.15 -11.98
C ARG A 25 -8.95 -47.41 -12.79
N ALA A 26 -8.82 -47.28 -14.11
CA ALA A 26 -8.51 -48.39 -15.00
C ALA A 26 -7.08 -48.95 -14.78
N GLU A 27 -6.07 -48.08 -14.61
CA GLU A 27 -4.69 -48.49 -14.30
C GLU A 27 -4.65 -49.27 -12.97
N ALA A 28 -5.32 -48.75 -11.93
CA ALA A 28 -5.40 -49.43 -10.63
C ALA A 28 -6.04 -50.82 -10.75
N ARG A 29 -7.15 -50.93 -11.51
CA ARG A 29 -7.84 -52.21 -11.76
C ARG A 29 -6.94 -53.21 -12.50
N ALA A 30 -6.19 -52.76 -13.49
CA ALA A 30 -5.27 -53.61 -14.26
C ALA A 30 -4.14 -54.18 -13.38
N ILE A 31 -3.53 -53.33 -12.55
CA ILE A 31 -2.47 -53.76 -11.61
C ILE A 31 -3.04 -54.71 -10.56
N ALA A 32 -4.23 -54.44 -10.01
CA ALA A 32 -4.88 -55.34 -9.05
C ALA A 32 -5.15 -56.72 -9.64
N CYS A 33 -5.62 -56.80 -10.89
CA CYS A 33 -5.82 -58.09 -11.58
C CYS A 33 -4.50 -58.85 -11.77
N TYR A 34 -3.45 -58.17 -12.23
CA TYR A 34 -2.12 -58.77 -12.38
C TYR A 34 -1.59 -59.39 -11.08
N LEU A 35 -1.80 -58.71 -9.94
CA LEU A 35 -1.36 -59.19 -8.63
C LEU A 35 -2.15 -60.40 -8.12
N ARG A 36 -3.44 -60.51 -8.44
CA ARG A 36 -4.24 -61.70 -8.07
C ARG A 36 -3.73 -62.97 -8.76
N ASP A 37 -3.29 -62.85 -10.01
CA ASP A 37 -2.73 -63.97 -10.76
C ASP A 37 -1.31 -64.34 -10.31
N ARG A 38 -0.62 -63.44 -9.60
CA ARG A 38 0.79 -63.56 -9.19
C ARG A 38 1.01 -63.13 -7.73
N PRO A 39 0.52 -63.90 -6.74
CA PRO A 39 0.55 -63.51 -5.32
C PRO A 39 1.96 -63.44 -4.71
N SER A 40 2.99 -63.98 -5.38
CA SER A 40 4.39 -63.88 -4.96
C SER A 40 5.03 -62.52 -5.27
N VAL A 41 4.42 -61.70 -6.12
CA VAL A 41 4.90 -60.36 -6.46
C VAL A 41 4.68 -59.43 -5.28
N SER A 42 5.75 -58.81 -4.78
CA SER A 42 5.68 -57.92 -3.61
C SER A 42 5.36 -56.47 -4.00
N PRO A 43 4.88 -55.63 -3.07
CA PRO A 43 4.73 -54.18 -3.32
C PRO A 43 6.02 -53.50 -3.78
N VAL A 44 7.19 -53.99 -3.31
CA VAL A 44 8.51 -53.50 -3.74
C VAL A 44 8.72 -53.71 -5.24
N ASP A 45 8.38 -54.90 -5.73
CA ASP A 45 8.55 -55.25 -7.15
C ASP A 45 7.64 -54.40 -8.05
N VAL A 46 6.41 -54.12 -7.57
CA VAL A 46 5.46 -53.24 -8.26
C VAL A 46 5.96 -51.80 -8.30
N ALA A 47 6.34 -51.22 -7.15
CA ALA A 47 6.85 -49.86 -7.08
C ALA A 47 8.07 -49.66 -7.99
N ALA A 48 9.02 -50.61 -7.94
CA ALA A 48 10.22 -50.58 -8.76
C ALA A 48 9.90 -50.72 -10.26
N THR A 49 8.92 -51.54 -10.62
CA THR A 49 8.47 -51.68 -12.02
C THR A 49 7.80 -50.41 -12.52
N LEU A 50 6.90 -49.81 -11.73
CA LEU A 50 6.22 -48.57 -12.08
C LEU A 50 7.22 -47.44 -12.26
N ALA A 51 8.14 -47.23 -11.32
CA ALA A 51 9.13 -46.17 -11.41
C ALA A 51 10.06 -46.28 -12.63
N ARG A 52 10.36 -47.50 -13.10
CA ARG A 52 11.20 -47.73 -14.29
C ARG A 52 10.44 -47.66 -15.61
N THR A 53 9.15 -47.98 -15.61
CA THR A 53 8.36 -48.16 -16.84
C THR A 53 7.29 -47.10 -17.07
N ARG A 54 7.04 -46.23 -16.09
CA ARG A 54 6.00 -45.20 -16.16
C ARG A 54 6.59 -43.80 -15.95
N PRO A 55 6.22 -42.82 -16.79
CA PRO A 55 6.44 -41.43 -16.45
C PRO A 55 5.48 -41.00 -15.33
N VAL A 56 5.87 -39.97 -14.57
CA VAL A 56 4.97 -39.31 -13.61
C VAL A 56 3.83 -38.64 -14.38
N ARG A 57 2.59 -38.83 -13.90
CA ARG A 57 1.37 -38.36 -14.57
C ARG A 57 0.50 -37.55 -13.59
N PRO A 58 -0.31 -36.59 -14.08
CA PRO A 58 -0.97 -35.59 -13.24
C PRO A 58 -2.10 -36.15 -12.36
N TRP A 59 -2.87 -37.12 -12.85
CA TRP A 59 -3.88 -37.80 -12.03
C TRP A 59 -3.22 -38.96 -11.35
N ARG A 60 -2.96 -38.86 -10.04
CA ARG A 60 -2.19 -39.87 -9.32
C ARG A 60 -2.69 -40.12 -7.91
N VAL A 61 -2.46 -41.34 -7.47
CA VAL A 61 -2.64 -41.80 -6.09
C VAL A 61 -1.32 -42.34 -5.57
N LEU A 62 -1.13 -42.26 -4.25
CA LEU A 62 -0.07 -42.96 -3.56
C LEU A 62 -0.66 -44.03 -2.65
N VAL A 63 -0.25 -45.28 -2.86
CA VAL A 63 -0.64 -46.43 -2.04
C VAL A 63 0.50 -46.82 -1.11
N SER A 64 0.20 -46.95 0.19
CA SER A 64 1.15 -47.35 1.22
C SER A 64 0.91 -48.81 1.65
N ALA A 65 1.74 -49.74 1.18
CA ALA A 65 1.54 -51.17 1.40
C ALA A 65 2.79 -51.88 1.94
N THR A 66 2.58 -52.90 2.77
CA THR A 66 3.65 -53.80 3.25
C THR A 66 3.51 -55.21 2.69
N THR A 67 2.29 -55.62 2.36
CA THR A 67 1.98 -56.92 1.77
C THR A 67 1.23 -56.79 0.44
N SER A 68 1.30 -57.83 -0.39
CA SER A 68 0.58 -57.86 -1.67
C SER A 68 -0.94 -57.84 -1.49
N ALA A 69 -1.46 -58.43 -0.40
CA ALA A 69 -2.90 -58.39 -0.08
C ALA A 69 -3.38 -56.97 0.25
N GLU A 70 -2.59 -56.21 1.03
CA GLU A 70 -2.88 -54.80 1.31
C GLU A 70 -2.86 -53.95 0.04
N LEU A 71 -1.88 -54.19 -0.84
CA LEU A 71 -1.77 -53.47 -2.12
C LEU A 71 -2.98 -53.75 -3.02
N VAL A 72 -3.42 -55.00 -3.15
CA VAL A 72 -4.60 -55.35 -3.95
C VAL A 72 -5.85 -54.67 -3.38
N SER A 73 -6.09 -54.74 -2.07
CA SER A 73 -7.23 -54.09 -1.41
C SER A 73 -7.26 -52.58 -1.67
N ALA A 74 -6.10 -51.92 -1.57
CA ALA A 74 -5.98 -50.49 -1.81
C ALA A 74 -6.19 -50.11 -3.28
N LEU A 75 -5.68 -50.91 -4.23
CA LEU A 75 -5.89 -50.68 -5.67
C LEU A 75 -7.35 -50.91 -6.09
N ASP A 76 -8.03 -51.88 -5.48
CA ASP A 76 -9.47 -52.08 -5.70
C ASP A 76 -10.27 -50.87 -5.23
N ALA A 77 -9.94 -50.32 -4.06
CA ALA A 77 -10.58 -49.11 -3.56
C ALA A 77 -10.38 -47.91 -4.51
N VAL A 78 -9.18 -47.75 -5.09
CA VAL A 78 -8.91 -46.75 -6.13
C VAL A 78 -9.75 -47.01 -7.38
N ALA A 79 -9.81 -48.27 -7.84
CA ALA A 79 -10.54 -48.66 -9.03
C ALA A 79 -12.07 -48.45 -8.90
N ASP A 80 -12.61 -48.59 -7.69
CA ASP A 80 -14.01 -48.38 -7.36
C ASP A 80 -14.32 -46.92 -6.94
N GLY A 81 -13.28 -46.12 -6.67
CA GLY A 81 -13.40 -44.72 -6.25
C GLY A 81 -13.93 -44.55 -4.84
N VAL A 82 -13.57 -45.46 -3.93
CA VAL A 82 -13.95 -45.42 -2.51
C VAL A 82 -12.74 -45.09 -1.63
N PRO A 83 -12.94 -44.38 -0.49
CA PRO A 83 -11.85 -44.06 0.43
C PRO A 83 -11.21 -45.33 1.03
N HIS A 84 -9.90 -45.30 1.24
CA HIS A 84 -9.15 -46.38 1.88
C HIS A 84 -8.00 -45.80 2.71
N GLU A 85 -7.75 -46.34 3.91
CA GLU A 85 -6.78 -45.78 4.87
C GLU A 85 -5.33 -45.73 4.33
N ARG A 86 -4.99 -46.67 3.44
CA ARG A 86 -3.68 -46.78 2.78
C ARG A 86 -3.55 -46.02 1.47
N VAL A 87 -4.56 -45.26 1.08
CA VAL A 87 -4.61 -44.55 -0.20
C VAL A 87 -4.70 -43.06 0.05
N VAL A 88 -3.79 -42.32 -0.57
CA VAL A 88 -3.90 -40.87 -0.72
C VAL A 88 -4.16 -40.54 -2.18
N THR A 89 -5.26 -39.85 -2.44
CA THR A 89 -5.70 -39.49 -3.80
C THR A 89 -5.60 -37.98 -3.97
N GLY A 90 -4.99 -37.53 -5.07
CA GLY A 90 -5.04 -36.11 -5.43
C GLY A 90 -6.48 -35.69 -5.76
N ALA A 91 -6.99 -34.66 -5.09
CA ALA A 91 -8.34 -34.13 -5.36
C ALA A 91 -8.50 -33.53 -6.77
N ARG A 92 -7.37 -33.18 -7.40
CA ARG A 92 -7.26 -32.62 -8.75
C ARG A 92 -5.98 -33.11 -9.40
N ALA A 93 -5.85 -32.87 -10.70
CA ALA A 93 -4.60 -33.04 -11.42
C ALA A 93 -3.46 -32.28 -10.70
N ALA A 94 -2.32 -32.95 -10.51
CA ALA A 94 -1.14 -32.37 -9.91
C ALA A 94 -0.63 -31.17 -10.74
N GLY A 95 -0.28 -30.09 -10.04
CA GLY A 95 0.34 -28.89 -10.62
C GLY A 95 1.58 -28.49 -9.84
N PRO A 96 2.38 -27.53 -10.33
CA PRO A 96 3.51 -27.02 -9.58
C PRO A 96 3.01 -26.33 -8.32
N ARG A 97 3.67 -26.59 -7.19
CA ARG A 97 3.32 -26.00 -5.89
C ARG A 97 4.43 -25.11 -5.37
N ARG A 98 4.05 -24.08 -4.63
CA ARG A 98 4.97 -23.24 -3.88
C ARG A 98 4.73 -23.45 -2.40
N ILE A 99 5.74 -23.97 -1.70
CA ILE A 99 5.60 -24.52 -0.34
C ILE A 99 5.97 -23.47 0.71
N GLY A 100 5.01 -23.14 1.57
CA GLY A 100 5.21 -22.30 2.75
C GLY A 100 5.33 -23.15 4.01
N LEU A 101 6.48 -23.12 4.68
CA LEU A 101 6.66 -23.79 5.97
C LEU A 101 6.30 -22.86 7.12
N VAL A 102 5.39 -23.29 7.97
CA VAL A 102 4.85 -22.50 9.08
C VAL A 102 5.44 -22.96 10.41
N CYS A 103 6.17 -22.08 11.08
CA CYS A 103 6.76 -22.27 12.39
C CYS A 103 5.81 -21.73 13.48
N PRO A 104 5.10 -22.59 14.24
CA PRO A 104 4.12 -22.16 15.22
C PRO A 104 4.74 -21.53 16.48
N GLY A 105 3.88 -20.85 17.26
CA GLY A 105 4.23 -20.31 18.57
C GLY A 105 4.09 -21.31 19.73
N GLN A 106 4.12 -20.79 20.96
CA GLN A 106 3.85 -21.58 22.16
C GLN A 106 2.35 -21.88 22.31
N GLY A 107 2.00 -23.07 22.79
CA GLY A 107 0.64 -23.44 23.21
C GLY A 107 0.24 -24.90 22.97
N ALA A 108 0.91 -25.58 22.03
CA ALA A 108 0.59 -26.97 21.69
C ALA A 108 1.60 -28.01 22.20
N GLN A 109 2.70 -27.60 22.81
CA GLN A 109 3.76 -28.49 23.31
C GLN A 109 3.29 -29.48 24.38
N TRP A 110 4.03 -30.59 24.52
CA TRP A 110 3.96 -31.52 25.64
C TRP A 110 5.30 -32.27 25.76
N PRO A 111 5.69 -32.73 26.97
CA PRO A 111 6.82 -33.64 27.12
C PRO A 111 6.64 -34.90 26.25
N GLY A 112 7.64 -35.22 25.43
CA GLY A 112 7.61 -36.36 24.51
C GLY A 112 7.19 -36.03 23.07
N MET A 113 6.93 -34.76 22.74
CA MET A 113 6.51 -34.34 21.40
C MET A 113 7.50 -34.69 20.28
N GLY A 114 8.78 -34.85 20.60
CA GLY A 114 9.85 -35.20 19.65
C GLY A 114 10.11 -36.70 19.51
N ARG A 115 9.48 -37.55 20.32
CA ARG A 115 9.83 -38.98 20.45
C ARG A 115 9.72 -39.75 19.13
N ALA A 116 8.63 -39.56 18.38
CA ALA A 116 8.43 -40.22 17.10
C ALA A 116 9.50 -39.82 16.06
N PHE A 117 9.87 -38.54 16.02
CA PHE A 117 10.88 -38.02 15.11
C PHE A 117 12.30 -38.46 15.49
N LEU A 118 12.61 -38.49 16.79
CA LEU A 118 13.88 -39.03 17.30
C LEU A 118 14.06 -40.49 16.90
N ALA A 119 13.00 -41.29 16.93
CA ALA A 119 13.06 -42.68 16.47
C ALA A 119 13.13 -42.78 14.93
N GLY A 120 12.30 -42.02 14.22
CA GLY A 120 12.04 -42.19 12.78
C GLY A 120 12.90 -41.37 11.81
N SER A 121 13.59 -40.32 12.24
CA SER A 121 14.29 -39.38 11.35
C SER A 121 15.74 -39.13 11.79
N ALA A 122 16.70 -39.49 10.93
CA ALA A 122 18.11 -39.21 11.16
C ALA A 122 18.42 -37.71 11.11
N ALA A 123 17.78 -36.99 10.18
CA ALA A 123 17.92 -35.54 10.06
C ALA A 123 17.41 -34.81 11.32
N TYR A 124 16.29 -35.26 11.89
CA TYR A 124 15.78 -34.73 13.15
C TYR A 124 16.76 -34.94 14.30
N ARG A 125 17.29 -36.17 14.45
CA ARG A 125 18.26 -36.50 15.50
C ARG A 125 19.50 -35.62 15.43
N GLN A 126 20.04 -35.40 14.24
CA GLN A 126 21.21 -34.55 14.05
C GLN A 126 20.96 -33.12 14.55
N VAL A 127 19.81 -32.54 14.23
CA VAL A 127 19.43 -31.19 14.72
C VAL A 127 19.29 -31.17 16.23
N VAL A 128 18.66 -32.19 16.83
CA VAL A 128 18.55 -32.27 18.30
C VAL A 128 19.91 -32.38 18.97
N ASP A 129 20.81 -33.18 18.40
CA ASP A 129 22.15 -33.37 18.93
C ASP A 129 22.97 -32.08 18.89
N GLU A 130 22.88 -31.33 17.79
CA GLU A 130 23.53 -30.04 17.61
C GLU A 130 22.94 -28.97 18.55
N CYS A 131 21.62 -28.84 18.61
CA CYS A 131 20.95 -27.89 19.49
C CYS A 131 21.24 -28.18 20.97
N GLU A 132 21.21 -29.45 21.38
CA GLU A 132 21.53 -29.84 22.76
C GLU A 132 22.97 -29.45 23.13
N GLU A 133 23.94 -29.74 22.26
CA GLU A 133 25.35 -29.42 22.53
C GLU A 133 25.54 -27.91 22.73
N ILE A 134 24.98 -27.09 21.84
CA ILE A 134 25.07 -25.62 21.93
C ILE A 134 24.36 -25.11 23.20
N LEU A 135 23.13 -25.55 23.45
CA LEU A 135 22.33 -25.11 24.60
C LEU A 135 22.97 -25.50 25.93
N ARG A 136 23.56 -26.70 26.05
CA ARG A 136 24.26 -27.12 27.26
C ARG A 136 25.53 -26.30 27.46
N ARG A 137 26.36 -26.17 26.42
CA ARG A 137 27.64 -25.47 26.47
C ARG A 137 27.48 -23.99 26.83
N GLU A 138 26.54 -23.30 26.20
CA GLU A 138 26.46 -21.83 26.28
C GLU A 138 25.41 -21.32 27.26
N HIS A 139 24.41 -22.15 27.58
CA HIS A 139 23.24 -21.70 28.33
C HIS A 139 22.88 -22.60 29.52
N GLY A 140 23.51 -23.77 29.66
CA GLY A 140 23.18 -24.73 30.71
C GLY A 140 21.77 -25.29 30.59
N VAL A 141 21.15 -25.25 29.40
CA VAL A 141 19.80 -25.75 29.13
C VAL A 141 19.90 -27.09 28.41
N SER A 142 19.00 -28.02 28.74
CA SER A 142 18.92 -29.36 28.13
C SER A 142 17.50 -29.58 27.61
N VAL A 143 17.34 -29.86 26.31
CA VAL A 143 16.04 -30.02 25.65
C VAL A 143 15.71 -31.47 25.34
N ARG A 144 16.72 -32.35 25.24
CA ARG A 144 16.52 -33.76 24.86
C ARG A 144 15.54 -34.49 25.77
N GLY A 145 15.65 -34.32 27.10
CA GLY A 145 14.74 -34.97 28.06
C GLY A 145 13.28 -34.55 27.87
N TYR A 146 13.04 -33.26 27.59
CA TYR A 146 11.70 -32.77 27.27
C TYR A 146 11.17 -33.40 25.97
N LEU A 147 12.00 -33.49 24.93
CA LEU A 147 11.60 -34.08 23.64
C LEU A 147 11.34 -35.59 23.71
N LEU A 148 12.04 -36.31 24.59
CA LEU A 148 11.84 -37.74 24.84
C LEU A 148 10.63 -38.04 25.74
N GLY A 149 10.26 -37.09 26.60
CA GLY A 149 9.20 -37.27 27.60
C GLY A 149 9.70 -37.77 28.95
N ASP A 150 10.97 -37.50 29.28
CA ASP A 150 11.56 -37.82 30.59
C ASP A 150 11.13 -36.84 31.69
N VAL A 151 10.43 -35.76 31.31
CA VAL A 151 9.86 -34.75 32.21
C VAL A 151 8.45 -35.17 32.63
N ASP A 152 8.15 -35.11 33.92
CA ASP A 152 6.81 -35.34 34.46
C ASP A 152 5.82 -34.32 33.86
N PRO A 153 4.79 -34.76 33.12
CA PRO A 153 3.82 -33.86 32.49
C PRO A 153 3.00 -33.03 33.49
N ASP A 154 2.87 -33.48 34.74
CA ASP A 154 2.19 -32.73 35.81
C ASP A 154 3.18 -31.94 36.68
N GLY A 155 4.48 -32.06 36.41
CA GLY A 155 5.55 -31.40 37.12
C GLY A 155 5.72 -29.91 36.74
N PRO A 156 6.39 -29.11 37.59
CA PRO A 156 6.60 -27.68 37.35
C PRO A 156 7.47 -27.39 36.12
N GLU A 157 8.26 -28.36 35.67
CA GLU A 157 9.15 -28.33 34.50
C GLU A 157 8.38 -28.46 33.17
N ALA A 158 7.20 -29.10 33.16
CA ALA A 158 6.43 -29.33 31.93
C ALA A 158 6.00 -28.03 31.23
N GLY A 159 5.75 -26.99 32.03
CA GLY A 159 5.36 -25.65 31.59
C GLY A 159 6.43 -24.59 31.80
N ASP A 160 7.68 -24.97 32.13
CA ASP A 160 8.74 -24.00 32.32
C ASP A 160 9.20 -23.39 31.00
N VAL A 161 8.99 -22.08 30.84
CA VAL A 161 9.26 -21.35 29.60
C VAL A 161 10.73 -21.44 29.18
N VAL A 162 11.66 -21.53 30.15
CA VAL A 162 13.11 -21.61 29.91
C VAL A 162 13.49 -22.95 29.24
N THR A 163 12.71 -24.01 29.47
CA THR A 163 12.89 -25.31 28.81
C THR A 163 12.02 -25.43 27.56
N VAL A 164 10.77 -24.98 27.64
CA VAL A 164 9.76 -25.14 26.59
C VAL A 164 10.12 -24.39 25.31
N GLN A 165 10.54 -23.13 25.39
CA GLN A 165 10.82 -22.34 24.18
C GLN A 165 12.01 -22.89 23.38
N PRO A 166 13.18 -23.20 24.00
CA PRO A 166 14.28 -23.85 23.27
C PRO A 166 13.90 -25.22 22.72
N ALA A 167 13.12 -26.03 23.46
CA ALA A 167 12.64 -27.33 22.97
C ALA A 167 11.71 -27.19 21.75
N LEU A 168 10.84 -26.18 21.73
CA LEU A 168 9.99 -25.86 20.58
C LEU A 168 10.79 -25.40 19.37
N LEU A 169 11.79 -24.53 19.56
CA LEU A 169 12.68 -24.13 18.47
C LEU A 169 13.39 -25.35 17.87
N THR A 170 13.94 -26.21 18.72
CA THR A 170 14.62 -27.44 18.30
C THR A 170 13.68 -28.37 17.54
N GLN A 171 12.44 -28.52 18.02
CA GLN A 171 11.40 -29.31 17.35
C GLN A 171 11.08 -28.76 15.96
N MET A 172 10.87 -27.45 15.82
CA MET A 172 10.53 -26.84 14.52
C MET A 172 11.66 -27.01 13.50
N VAL A 173 12.90 -26.73 13.91
CA VAL A 173 14.09 -26.88 13.03
C VAL A 173 14.31 -28.36 12.68
N GLY A 174 14.14 -29.28 13.63
CA GLY A 174 14.28 -30.71 13.37
C GLY A 174 13.20 -31.27 12.44
N VAL A 175 11.95 -30.81 12.60
CA VAL A 175 10.84 -31.17 11.70
C VAL A 175 11.10 -30.63 10.30
N ALA A 176 11.56 -29.39 10.17
CA ALA A 176 11.95 -28.81 8.89
C ALA A 176 13.08 -29.61 8.22
N ALA A 177 14.09 -30.04 8.98
CA ALA A 177 15.16 -30.91 8.48
C ALA A 177 14.62 -32.28 8.00
N THR A 178 13.63 -32.84 8.70
CA THR A 178 12.93 -34.07 8.27
C THR A 178 12.22 -33.87 6.94
N TRP A 179 11.44 -32.79 6.78
CA TRP A 179 10.80 -32.47 5.50
C TRP A 179 11.80 -32.29 4.37
N ARG A 180 12.88 -31.54 4.60
CA ARG A 180 13.94 -31.34 3.60
C ARG A 180 14.57 -32.66 3.17
N SER A 181 14.83 -33.58 4.11
CA SER A 181 15.35 -34.92 3.80
C SER A 181 14.39 -35.81 2.99
N LEU A 182 13.10 -35.47 3.00
CA LEU A 182 12.06 -36.15 2.23
C LEU A 182 11.75 -35.45 0.90
N GLY A 183 12.52 -34.42 0.53
CA GLY A 183 12.34 -33.68 -0.72
C GLY A 183 11.36 -32.52 -0.65
N VAL A 184 10.84 -32.22 0.53
CA VAL A 184 9.92 -31.11 0.74
C VAL A 184 10.73 -29.94 1.30
N ALA A 185 11.33 -29.17 0.40
CA ALA A 185 12.03 -27.93 0.74
C ALA A 185 11.05 -26.75 0.67
N PRO A 186 11.05 -25.83 1.66
CA PRO A 186 10.22 -24.64 1.59
C PRO A 186 10.76 -23.60 0.60
N ASP A 187 9.85 -22.98 -0.15
CA ASP A 187 10.11 -21.77 -0.96
C ASP A 187 9.91 -20.48 -0.15
N ALA A 188 9.17 -20.59 0.95
CA ALA A 188 8.90 -19.52 1.89
C ALA A 188 8.74 -20.08 3.31
N VAL A 189 9.02 -19.25 4.31
CA VAL A 189 8.78 -19.55 5.73
C VAL A 189 7.96 -18.46 6.38
N LEU A 190 7.13 -18.86 7.35
CA LEU A 190 6.31 -17.98 8.17
C LEU A 190 6.49 -18.35 9.63
N GLY A 191 6.61 -17.37 10.51
CA GLY A 191 6.68 -17.60 11.95
C GLY A 191 5.51 -17.01 12.71
N HIS A 192 5.11 -17.66 13.79
CA HIS A 192 4.13 -17.15 14.76
C HIS A 192 4.81 -16.87 16.10
N SER A 193 4.85 -15.60 16.52
CA SER A 193 5.52 -15.20 17.77
C SER A 193 6.97 -15.72 17.82
N GLN A 194 7.34 -16.54 18.82
CA GLN A 194 8.67 -17.17 18.91
C GLN A 194 9.02 -18.07 17.72
N GLY A 195 8.03 -18.58 16.99
CA GLY A 195 8.23 -19.37 15.78
C GLY A 195 8.96 -18.59 14.69
N GLU A 196 8.93 -17.26 14.73
CA GLU A 196 9.73 -16.41 13.83
C GLU A 196 11.24 -16.58 14.02
N ILE A 197 11.71 -16.96 15.21
CA ILE A 197 13.13 -17.23 15.43
C ILE A 197 13.56 -18.46 14.63
N ALA A 198 12.74 -19.52 14.63
CA ALA A 198 12.98 -20.71 13.81
C ALA A 198 12.83 -20.38 12.31
N ALA A 199 11.82 -19.60 11.92
CA ALA A 199 11.64 -19.17 10.53
C ALA A 199 12.84 -18.36 10.02
N ALA A 200 13.33 -17.39 10.78
CA ALA A 200 14.51 -16.59 10.41
C ALA A 200 15.75 -17.47 10.22
N HIS A 201 15.97 -18.46 11.09
CA HIS A 201 17.05 -19.43 10.93
C HIS A 201 16.88 -20.28 9.65
N LEU A 202 15.69 -20.82 9.42
CA LEU A 202 15.39 -21.67 8.26
C LEU A 202 15.48 -20.90 6.94
N ALA A 203 15.23 -19.59 6.98
CA ALA A 203 15.43 -18.67 5.86
C ALA A 203 16.89 -18.27 5.65
N GLY A 204 17.81 -18.66 6.53
CA GLY A 204 19.22 -18.28 6.47
C GLY A 204 19.52 -16.85 6.93
N ALA A 205 18.57 -16.17 7.59
CA ALA A 205 18.77 -14.79 8.07
C ALA A 205 19.58 -14.71 9.37
N ILE A 206 19.62 -15.80 10.15
CA ILE A 206 20.42 -15.94 11.37
C ILE A 206 21.02 -17.34 11.48
N THR A 207 22.14 -17.46 12.18
CA THR A 207 22.76 -18.75 12.51
C THR A 207 21.92 -19.55 13.50
N LEU A 208 22.20 -20.85 13.62
CA LEU A 208 21.53 -21.68 14.62
C LEU A 208 21.91 -21.24 16.04
N GLU A 209 23.17 -20.88 16.29
CA GLU A 209 23.61 -20.35 17.57
C GLU A 209 22.85 -19.07 17.96
N ASP A 210 22.69 -18.13 17.02
CA ASP A 210 21.98 -16.87 17.28
C ASP A 210 20.49 -17.10 17.52
N ALA A 211 19.87 -18.06 16.81
CA ALA A 211 18.50 -18.48 17.04
C ALA A 211 18.31 -19.08 18.45
N LEU A 212 19.20 -19.98 18.87
CA LEU A 212 19.19 -20.59 20.20
C LEU A 212 19.42 -19.56 21.30
N ARG A 213 20.34 -18.62 21.10
CA ARG A 213 20.56 -17.50 22.03
C ARG A 213 19.33 -16.61 22.13
N ALA A 214 18.73 -16.22 21.01
CA ALA A 214 17.53 -15.38 20.98
C ALA A 214 16.37 -16.00 21.77
N VAL A 215 16.11 -17.29 21.56
CA VAL A 215 15.03 -17.98 22.28
C VAL A 215 15.33 -18.13 23.77
N VAL A 216 16.59 -18.40 24.16
CA VAL A 216 16.98 -18.52 25.57
C VAL A 216 16.89 -17.18 26.30
N VAL A 217 17.43 -16.10 25.73
CA VAL A 217 17.37 -14.76 26.33
C VAL A 217 15.91 -14.33 26.49
N ARG A 218 15.10 -14.51 25.44
CA ARG A 218 13.65 -14.26 25.47
C ARG A 218 12.96 -15.05 26.58
N ALA A 219 13.22 -16.34 26.69
CA ALA A 219 12.57 -17.21 27.67
C ALA A 219 12.93 -16.83 29.12
N ARG A 220 14.21 -16.49 29.38
CA ARG A 220 14.66 -16.03 30.71
C ARG A 220 13.99 -14.73 31.12
N LEU A 221 13.88 -13.76 30.21
CA LEU A 221 13.20 -12.50 30.50
C LEU A 221 11.69 -12.69 30.70
N ALA A 222 11.07 -13.58 29.91
CA ALA A 222 9.66 -13.94 30.12
C ALA A 222 9.41 -14.60 31.49
N SER A 223 10.40 -15.31 32.04
CA SER A 223 10.30 -15.99 33.34
C SER A 223 10.28 -15.04 34.56
N VAL A 224 10.59 -13.75 34.36
CA VAL A 224 10.53 -12.73 35.42
C VAL A 224 9.09 -12.44 35.86
N PHE A 225 8.11 -12.68 34.99
CA PHE A 225 6.70 -12.52 35.33
C PHE A 225 6.21 -13.68 36.21
N GLY A 226 5.47 -13.35 37.28
CA GLY A 226 4.89 -14.34 38.17
C GLY A 226 3.90 -15.26 37.45
N ARG A 227 3.97 -16.57 37.72
CA ARG A 227 3.14 -17.60 37.06
C ARG A 227 1.62 -17.41 37.26
N ASP A 228 1.18 -16.61 38.24
CA ASP A 228 -0.23 -16.48 38.61
C ASP A 228 -0.87 -15.11 38.33
N GLU A 229 -0.08 -14.13 37.89
CA GLU A 229 -0.55 -12.76 37.69
C GLU A 229 -1.31 -12.59 36.37
N HIS A 230 -0.80 -13.21 35.30
CA HIS A 230 -1.25 -12.98 33.93
C HIS A 230 -1.74 -14.26 33.26
N ARG A 231 -2.68 -14.10 32.33
CA ARG A 231 -3.18 -15.20 31.48
C ARG A 231 -3.30 -14.72 30.04
N MET A 232 -3.37 -15.67 29.13
CA MET A 232 -3.68 -15.44 27.72
C MET A 232 -4.86 -16.32 27.33
N ALA A 233 -5.74 -15.84 26.46
CA ALA A 233 -6.87 -16.61 25.96
C ALA A 233 -7.05 -16.46 24.45
N PHE A 234 -7.54 -17.53 23.84
CA PHE A 234 -8.04 -17.58 22.48
C PHE A 234 -9.53 -17.23 22.45
N LEU A 235 -9.97 -16.44 21.48
CA LEU A 235 -11.37 -16.12 21.23
C LEU A 235 -11.66 -16.30 19.72
N ALA A 236 -12.69 -17.09 19.41
CA ALA A 236 -13.20 -17.29 18.05
C ALA A 236 -14.05 -16.07 17.61
N THR A 237 -13.43 -14.91 17.50
CA THR A 237 -14.10 -13.63 17.21
C THR A 237 -13.25 -12.73 16.33
N SER A 238 -13.85 -11.66 15.81
CA SER A 238 -13.15 -10.66 14.99
C SER A 238 -12.37 -9.65 15.85
N PRO A 239 -11.33 -8.99 15.31
CA PRO A 239 -10.61 -7.93 16.02
C PRO A 239 -11.52 -6.79 16.51
N SER A 240 -12.51 -6.38 15.71
CA SER A 240 -13.46 -5.32 16.08
C SER A 240 -14.36 -5.74 17.24
N ARG A 241 -14.89 -6.96 17.22
CA ARG A 241 -15.71 -7.48 18.33
C ARG A 241 -14.86 -7.72 19.58
N CYS A 242 -13.61 -8.14 19.43
CA CYS A 242 -12.65 -8.25 20.53
C CYS A 242 -12.37 -6.89 21.17
N ALA A 243 -12.16 -5.83 20.36
CA ALA A 243 -11.97 -4.47 20.87
C ALA A 243 -13.18 -4.00 21.69
N ALA A 244 -14.40 -4.31 21.24
CA ALA A 244 -15.61 -4.00 21.98
C ALA A 244 -15.71 -4.77 23.33
N LEU A 245 -15.27 -6.03 23.37
CA LEU A 245 -15.21 -6.83 24.61
C LEU A 245 -14.19 -6.24 25.59
N LEU A 246 -12.99 -5.90 25.10
CA LEU A 246 -11.92 -5.28 25.88
C LEU A 246 -12.37 -3.93 26.47
N ALA A 247 -13.08 -3.10 25.70
CA ALA A 247 -13.59 -1.82 26.17
C ALA A 247 -14.59 -1.92 27.33
N ARG A 248 -15.20 -3.09 27.55
CA ARG A 248 -16.12 -3.37 28.67
C ARG A 248 -15.46 -4.05 29.86
N THR A 249 -14.14 -4.26 29.81
CA THR A 249 -13.40 -4.98 30.84
C THR A 249 -12.73 -3.98 31.78
N ASP A 250 -13.08 -4.04 33.07
CA ASP A 250 -12.59 -3.11 34.09
C ASP A 250 -11.13 -3.35 34.51
N ALA A 251 -10.61 -4.56 34.25
CA ALA A 251 -9.24 -4.96 34.54
C ALA A 251 -8.38 -4.99 33.26
N TRP A 252 -7.05 -4.97 33.41
CA TRP A 252 -6.17 -4.77 32.27
C TRP A 252 -6.12 -6.02 31.38
N ALA A 253 -6.43 -5.83 30.09
CA ALA A 253 -6.24 -6.83 29.04
C ALA A 253 -6.01 -6.12 27.68
N GLU A 254 -5.22 -6.73 26.81
CA GLU A 254 -4.90 -6.23 25.48
C GLU A 254 -5.07 -7.33 24.43
N LEU A 255 -5.43 -6.94 23.21
CA LEU A 255 -5.36 -7.81 22.04
C LEU A 255 -3.89 -8.12 21.74
N THR A 256 -3.54 -9.40 21.61
CA THR A 256 -2.15 -9.85 21.47
C THR A 256 -1.85 -10.60 20.19
N VAL A 257 -2.86 -11.23 19.59
CA VAL A 257 -2.69 -12.02 18.36
C VAL A 257 -3.93 -11.85 17.48
N VAL A 258 -3.71 -11.71 16.17
CA VAL A 258 -4.73 -11.85 15.12
C VAL A 258 -4.27 -12.99 14.21
N ASN A 259 -4.87 -14.16 14.39
CA ASN A 259 -4.55 -15.36 13.61
C ASN A 259 -5.34 -15.40 12.30
N SER A 260 -6.61 -15.02 12.33
CA SER A 260 -7.49 -14.93 11.16
C SER A 260 -8.59 -13.87 11.42
N PRO A 261 -9.45 -13.54 10.44
CA PRO A 261 -10.57 -12.64 10.64
C PRO A 261 -11.54 -13.03 11.76
N GLN A 262 -11.50 -14.30 12.20
CA GLN A 262 -12.38 -14.85 13.24
C GLN A 262 -11.61 -15.54 14.38
N ALA A 263 -10.29 -15.35 14.47
CA ALA A 263 -9.45 -16.00 15.45
C ALA A 263 -8.45 -15.01 16.05
N VAL A 264 -8.66 -14.62 17.30
CA VAL A 264 -7.80 -13.66 18.01
C VAL A 264 -7.37 -14.20 19.36
N CYS A 265 -6.30 -13.64 19.92
CA CYS A 265 -5.93 -13.86 21.31
C CYS A 265 -5.83 -12.55 22.07
N VAL A 266 -6.11 -12.63 23.37
CA VAL A 266 -5.94 -11.54 24.34
C VAL A 266 -5.00 -11.99 25.44
N SER A 267 -4.29 -11.06 26.06
CA SER A 267 -3.51 -11.30 27.26
C SER A 267 -3.74 -10.18 28.25
N GLY A 268 -3.74 -10.50 29.53
CA GLY A 268 -4.11 -9.56 30.58
C GLY A 268 -3.99 -10.14 31.97
N ASP A 269 -4.53 -9.39 32.93
CA ASP A 269 -4.70 -9.85 34.30
C ASP A 269 -5.55 -11.12 34.31
N ARG A 270 -5.22 -12.07 35.18
CA ARG A 270 -5.93 -13.35 35.29
C ARG A 270 -7.44 -13.19 35.38
N ALA A 271 -7.93 -12.24 36.18
CA ALA A 271 -9.36 -11.98 36.35
C ALA A 271 -10.01 -11.40 35.08
N ALA A 272 -9.30 -10.49 34.39
CA ALA A 272 -9.77 -9.88 33.14
C ALA A 272 -9.98 -10.94 32.05
N VAL A 273 -8.98 -11.81 31.87
CA VAL A 273 -9.00 -12.88 30.87
C VAL A 273 -10.09 -13.91 31.17
N ALA A 274 -10.24 -14.31 32.44
CA ALA A 274 -11.32 -15.21 32.84
C ALA A 274 -12.70 -14.60 32.56
N GLY A 275 -12.88 -13.31 32.83
CA GLY A 275 -14.11 -12.57 32.51
C GLY A 275 -14.39 -12.51 31.01
N LEU A 276 -13.37 -12.25 30.18
CA LEU A 276 -13.49 -12.22 28.73
C LEU A 276 -13.88 -13.60 28.15
N VAL A 277 -13.27 -14.68 28.66
CA VAL A 277 -13.61 -16.06 28.26
C VAL A 277 -15.06 -16.39 28.64
N ALA A 278 -15.46 -16.07 29.88
CA ALA A 278 -16.83 -16.31 30.35
C ALA A 278 -17.87 -15.49 29.56
N GLY A 279 -17.58 -14.23 29.28
CA GLY A 279 -18.45 -13.35 28.49
C GLY A 279 -18.60 -13.84 27.04
N ALA A 280 -17.49 -14.23 26.39
CA ALA A 280 -17.53 -14.81 25.06
C ALA A 280 -18.38 -16.11 25.04
N ALA A 281 -18.19 -17.00 26.01
CA ALA A 281 -18.95 -18.23 26.12
C ALA A 281 -20.46 -17.99 26.35
N ALA A 282 -20.82 -16.99 27.15
CA ALA A 282 -22.22 -16.60 27.37
C ALA A 282 -22.90 -16.12 26.07
N ASP A 283 -22.16 -15.45 25.20
CA ASP A 283 -22.61 -15.00 23.87
C ASP A 283 -22.47 -16.09 22.78
N GLY A 284 -22.29 -17.35 23.15
CA GLY A 284 -22.16 -18.49 22.24
C GLY A 284 -20.87 -18.51 21.41
N THR A 285 -19.88 -17.69 21.78
CA THR A 285 -18.58 -17.60 21.09
C THR A 285 -17.56 -18.51 21.77
N PHE A 286 -16.90 -19.37 20.99
CA PHE A 286 -15.87 -20.26 21.55
C PHE A 286 -14.68 -19.45 22.07
N ALA A 287 -14.30 -19.67 23.33
CA ALA A 287 -13.13 -19.06 23.94
C ALA A 287 -12.46 -20.04 24.92
N ARG A 288 -11.14 -19.95 25.04
CA ARG A 288 -10.36 -20.85 25.91
C ARG A 288 -9.07 -20.18 26.38
N GLU A 289 -8.73 -20.38 27.65
CA GLU A 289 -7.40 -20.00 28.17
C GLU A 289 -6.28 -20.85 27.52
N ILE A 290 -5.16 -20.19 27.27
CA ILE A 290 -3.93 -20.79 26.76
C ILE A 290 -2.95 -20.92 27.93
N ALA A 291 -2.19 -22.01 27.97
CA ALA A 291 -1.17 -22.27 29.00
C ALA A 291 0.09 -21.40 28.80
N VAL A 292 -0.10 -20.07 28.83
CA VAL A 292 0.93 -19.03 28.82
C VAL A 292 0.66 -18.13 30.03
N THR A 293 1.67 -18.00 30.89
CA THR A 293 1.53 -17.36 32.21
C THR A 293 2.19 -15.98 32.29
N TYR A 294 2.61 -15.42 31.17
CA TYR A 294 3.22 -14.09 31.08
C TYR A 294 2.55 -13.26 29.98
N PRO A 295 2.52 -11.92 30.08
CA PRO A 295 1.71 -11.08 29.20
C PRO A 295 2.40 -10.75 27.87
N ALA A 296 2.79 -11.77 27.10
CA ALA A 296 3.42 -11.61 25.78
C ALA A 296 2.60 -10.71 24.85
N HIS A 297 3.27 -9.95 23.97
CA HIS A 297 2.63 -9.11 22.94
C HIS A 297 1.77 -7.97 23.49
N THR A 298 2.09 -7.48 24.68
CA THR A 298 1.38 -6.37 25.34
C THR A 298 2.32 -5.23 25.71
N SER A 299 1.75 -4.09 26.08
CA SER A 299 2.47 -2.94 26.64
C SER A 299 3.44 -3.30 27.78
N ARG A 300 3.15 -4.34 28.57
CA ARG A 300 4.00 -4.80 29.69
C ARG A 300 5.37 -5.29 29.26
N MET A 301 5.53 -5.75 28.02
CA MET A 301 6.84 -6.18 27.51
C MET A 301 7.83 -5.03 27.36
N HIS A 302 7.37 -3.76 27.36
CA HIS A 302 8.26 -2.61 27.21
C HIS A 302 9.34 -2.54 28.30
N ALA A 303 9.03 -2.98 29.51
CA ALA A 303 9.99 -3.02 30.62
C ALA A 303 11.20 -3.94 30.35
N LEU A 304 11.07 -4.90 29.44
CA LEU A 304 12.14 -5.85 29.09
C LEU A 304 13.00 -5.40 27.90
N ARG A 305 12.73 -4.21 27.34
CA ARG A 305 13.36 -3.75 26.09
C ARG A 305 14.88 -3.76 26.18
N ASP A 306 15.42 -3.06 27.16
CA ASP A 306 16.85 -2.80 27.25
C ASP A 306 17.61 -4.09 27.62
N ASP A 307 17.04 -4.90 28.52
CA ASP A 307 17.62 -6.20 28.90
C ASP A 307 17.64 -7.19 27.73
N LEU A 308 16.59 -7.23 26.90
CA LEU A 308 16.54 -8.09 25.72
C LEU A 308 17.57 -7.66 24.68
N ILE A 309 17.65 -6.36 24.38
CA ILE A 309 18.60 -5.81 23.41
C ILE A 309 20.03 -6.08 23.89
N ALA A 310 20.36 -5.74 25.15
CA ALA A 310 21.68 -5.96 25.72
C ALA A 310 22.05 -7.46 25.75
N GLY A 311 21.11 -8.33 26.13
CA GLY A 311 21.33 -9.77 26.17
C GLY A 311 21.63 -10.40 24.81
N LEU A 312 21.10 -9.82 23.73
CA LEU A 312 21.37 -10.25 22.37
C LEU A 312 22.66 -9.63 21.82
N GLN A 313 22.89 -8.34 22.03
CA GLN A 313 24.12 -7.65 21.61
C GLN A 313 25.39 -8.27 22.19
N ALA A 314 25.33 -8.75 23.44
CA ALA A 314 26.49 -9.32 24.11
C ALA A 314 26.97 -10.67 23.52
N GLY A 315 26.18 -11.32 22.66
CA GLY A 315 26.49 -12.66 22.19
C GLY A 315 26.13 -12.99 20.74
N CYS A 316 25.23 -12.26 20.09
CA CYS A 316 24.89 -12.56 18.69
C CYS A 316 26.09 -12.32 17.77
N THR A 317 26.27 -13.22 16.79
CA THR A 317 27.43 -13.20 15.89
C THR A 317 27.37 -12.07 14.88
N ALA A 318 26.16 -11.69 14.45
CA ALA A 318 25.93 -10.63 13.46
C ALA A 318 25.22 -9.42 14.09
N ALA A 319 25.67 -8.21 13.71
CA ALA A 319 25.03 -6.96 14.11
C ALA A 319 23.72 -6.66 13.34
N ARG A 320 23.47 -7.40 12.26
CA ARG A 320 22.32 -7.28 11.35
C ARG A 320 21.87 -8.66 10.89
N PHE A 321 20.64 -8.75 10.38
CA PHE A 321 20.18 -9.97 9.72
C PHE A 321 20.90 -10.17 8.39
N GLU A 322 21.21 -11.42 8.08
CA GLU A 322 21.63 -11.80 6.74
C GLU A 322 20.44 -11.76 5.77
N LYS A 323 20.72 -11.57 4.49
CA LYS A 323 19.68 -11.61 3.46
C LYS A 323 19.08 -13.03 3.39
N PRO A 324 17.76 -13.19 3.60
CA PRO A 324 17.12 -14.50 3.50
C PRO A 324 17.36 -15.16 2.13
N VAL A 325 17.67 -16.46 2.13
CA VAL A 325 17.84 -17.27 0.90
C VAL A 325 16.51 -17.74 0.32
N ILE A 326 15.45 -17.73 1.13
CA ILE A 326 14.05 -17.97 0.77
C ILE A 326 13.19 -16.90 1.44
N ASP A 327 11.97 -16.69 0.93
CA ASP A 327 11.09 -15.64 1.45
C ASP A 327 10.76 -15.90 2.94
N CYS A 328 10.88 -14.87 3.77
CA CYS A 328 10.63 -14.93 5.21
C CYS A 328 9.59 -13.88 5.60
N PHE A 329 8.35 -14.31 5.82
CA PHE A 329 7.24 -13.43 6.17
C PHE A 329 7.06 -13.34 7.68
N THR A 330 6.92 -12.11 8.18
CA THR A 330 6.93 -11.84 9.62
C THR A 330 5.53 -11.47 10.12
N SER A 331 5.14 -12.04 11.26
CA SER A 331 3.89 -11.67 11.96
C SER A 331 4.08 -10.45 12.87
N ALA A 332 5.31 -10.14 13.29
CA ALA A 332 5.66 -8.98 14.10
C ALA A 332 5.57 -7.63 13.38
N LEU A 333 5.75 -7.63 12.04
CA LEU A 333 5.69 -6.44 11.18
C LEU A 333 4.59 -6.58 10.13
N ALA A 334 3.43 -7.09 10.53
CA ALA A 334 2.20 -7.09 9.71
C ALA A 334 2.36 -7.73 8.31
N GLY A 335 3.14 -8.79 8.20
CA GLY A 335 3.31 -9.58 6.97
C GLY A 335 4.46 -9.13 6.07
N ASP A 336 5.18 -8.06 6.44
CA ASP A 336 6.34 -7.62 5.68
C ASP A 336 7.48 -8.67 5.71
N PRO A 337 8.30 -8.74 4.65
CA PRO A 337 9.53 -9.52 4.66
C PRO A 337 10.42 -9.12 5.83
N LEU A 338 11.20 -10.07 6.36
CA LEU A 338 12.16 -9.79 7.43
C LEU A 338 13.11 -8.64 7.02
N PRO A 339 13.08 -7.48 7.71
CA PRO A 339 13.90 -6.34 7.35
C PRO A 339 15.36 -6.61 7.73
N VAL A 340 16.27 -6.45 6.77
CA VAL A 340 17.70 -6.69 6.99
C VAL A 340 18.42 -5.52 7.68
N ASP A 341 17.86 -4.30 7.59
CA ASP A 341 18.47 -3.08 8.10
C ASP A 341 18.18 -2.80 9.58
N ILE A 342 17.23 -3.50 10.18
CA ILE A 342 16.94 -3.38 11.61
C ILE A 342 17.97 -4.19 12.41
N GLU A 343 18.38 -3.66 13.56
CA GLU A 343 19.18 -4.40 14.52
C GLU A 343 18.39 -5.62 15.06
N PRO A 344 18.97 -6.84 15.11
CA PRO A 344 18.28 -8.04 15.57
C PRO A 344 17.69 -7.92 16.97
N GLY A 345 18.42 -7.29 17.92
CA GLY A 345 17.91 -7.06 19.27
C GLY A 345 16.62 -6.22 19.29
N ARG A 346 16.61 -5.14 18.51
CA ARG A 346 15.42 -4.28 18.35
C ARG A 346 14.27 -5.03 17.70
N TYR A 347 14.55 -5.84 16.67
CA TYR A 347 13.52 -6.64 16.02
C TYR A 347 12.90 -7.67 16.95
N TRP A 348 13.72 -8.45 17.66
CA TRP A 348 13.21 -9.47 18.58
C TRP A 348 12.42 -8.87 19.75
N PHE A 349 12.75 -7.64 20.17
CA PHE A 349 11.91 -6.86 21.07
C PHE A 349 10.54 -6.56 20.46
N LEU A 350 10.50 -6.03 19.24
CA LEU A 350 9.24 -5.75 18.55
C LEU A 350 8.41 -7.02 18.35
N ASN A 351 9.05 -8.15 18.02
CA ASN A 351 8.39 -9.45 17.94
C ASN A 351 7.76 -9.87 19.29
N LEU A 352 8.46 -9.67 20.42
CA LEU A 352 7.93 -9.98 21.75
C LEU A 352 6.82 -9.01 22.18
N ARG A 353 6.91 -7.74 21.78
CA ARG A 353 6.07 -6.63 22.25
C ARG A 353 4.81 -6.40 21.41
N ASN A 354 4.91 -6.49 20.09
CA ASN A 354 3.82 -6.13 19.20
C ASN A 354 2.78 -7.26 19.09
N VAL A 355 1.57 -6.87 18.68
CA VAL A 355 0.51 -7.80 18.31
C VAL A 355 1.00 -8.70 17.17
N VAL A 356 0.86 -10.01 17.33
CA VAL A 356 1.17 -11.00 16.30
C VAL A 356 0.11 -10.93 15.21
N ARG A 357 0.49 -10.46 14.01
CA ARG A 357 -0.37 -10.33 12.83
C ARG A 357 -0.16 -11.49 11.88
N PHE A 358 -0.45 -12.71 12.35
CA PHE A 358 -0.32 -13.92 11.55
C PHE A 358 -1.27 -13.93 10.35
N ASP A 359 -2.46 -13.32 10.50
CA ASP A 359 -3.39 -13.04 9.39
C ASP A 359 -2.72 -12.34 8.21
N ARG A 360 -1.83 -11.37 8.50
CA ARG A 360 -1.12 -10.62 7.48
C ARG A 360 0.07 -11.38 6.90
N ALA A 361 0.80 -12.14 7.72
CA ALA A 361 1.88 -13.00 7.23
C ALA A 361 1.36 -14.05 6.23
N VAL A 362 0.22 -14.70 6.53
CA VAL A 362 -0.43 -15.63 5.60
C VAL A 362 -0.89 -14.91 4.35
N GLY A 363 -1.53 -13.73 4.47
CA GLY A 363 -1.94 -12.93 3.32
C GLY A 363 -0.78 -12.54 2.40
N ALA A 364 0.38 -12.17 2.95
CA ALA A 364 1.57 -11.85 2.18
C ALA A 364 2.14 -13.07 1.46
N ALA A 365 2.16 -14.24 2.12
CA ALA A 365 2.58 -15.49 1.48
C ALA A 365 1.65 -15.90 0.33
N LEU A 366 0.33 -15.75 0.50
CA LEU A 366 -0.65 -16.01 -0.57
C LEU A 366 -0.43 -15.08 -1.77
N ASP A 367 -0.17 -13.80 -1.55
CA ASP A 367 0.13 -12.85 -2.63
C ASP A 367 1.45 -13.16 -3.34
N ALA A 368 2.42 -13.73 -2.62
CA ALA A 368 3.64 -14.26 -3.19
C ALA A 368 3.42 -15.61 -3.94
N GLY A 369 2.18 -16.13 -3.96
CA GLY A 369 1.84 -17.35 -4.69
C GLY A 369 2.11 -18.64 -3.92
N VAL A 370 2.31 -18.59 -2.60
CA VAL A 370 2.33 -19.79 -1.76
C VAL A 370 0.94 -20.41 -1.74
N ASP A 371 0.84 -21.68 -2.13
CA ASP A 371 -0.44 -22.38 -2.29
C ASP A 371 -0.53 -23.70 -1.52
N LEU A 372 0.58 -24.13 -0.91
CA LEU A 372 0.68 -25.32 -0.07
C LEU A 372 1.42 -24.98 1.24
N PHE A 373 0.71 -25.01 2.35
CA PHE A 373 1.27 -24.70 3.67
C PHE A 373 1.55 -25.99 4.44
N VAL A 374 2.76 -26.10 4.99
CA VAL A 374 3.18 -27.22 5.86
C VAL A 374 3.48 -26.68 7.25
N GLU A 375 2.72 -27.10 8.26
CA GLU A 375 2.97 -26.67 9.64
C GLU A 375 4.07 -27.53 10.28
N ALA A 376 5.20 -26.91 10.65
CA ALA A 376 6.37 -27.56 11.25
C ALA A 376 6.16 -27.88 12.74
N SER A 377 5.10 -28.62 13.06
CA SER A 377 4.63 -28.83 14.43
C SER A 377 4.38 -30.29 14.76
N ALA A 378 4.48 -30.63 16.05
CA ALA A 378 4.07 -31.93 16.54
C ALA A 378 2.53 -32.06 16.62
N HIS A 379 1.81 -30.94 16.62
CA HIS A 379 0.35 -30.90 16.59
C HIS A 379 -0.14 -29.59 15.96
N PRO A 380 -1.04 -29.64 14.96
CA PRO A 380 -1.46 -28.45 14.22
C PRO A 380 -2.26 -27.49 15.10
N THR A 381 -1.87 -26.23 15.12
CA THR A 381 -2.63 -25.13 15.75
C THR A 381 -2.98 -24.00 14.82
N LEU A 382 -2.27 -23.88 13.69
CA LEU A 382 -2.42 -22.77 12.75
C LEU A 382 -3.11 -23.20 11.45
N ALA A 383 -3.36 -24.50 11.26
CA ALA A 383 -4.04 -25.01 10.08
C ALA A 383 -5.43 -24.36 9.83
N GLY A 384 -6.26 -24.25 10.87
CA GLY A 384 -7.56 -23.57 10.80
C GLY A 384 -7.42 -22.10 10.40
N PRO A 385 -6.63 -21.29 11.15
CA PRO A 385 -6.36 -19.90 10.77
C PRO A 385 -5.82 -19.69 9.36
N ILE A 386 -4.94 -20.56 8.85
CA ILE A 386 -4.43 -20.46 7.48
C ILE A 386 -5.58 -20.65 6.47
N ALA A 387 -6.42 -21.66 6.68
CA ALA A 387 -7.59 -21.90 5.83
C ALA A 387 -8.58 -20.73 5.86
N ASP A 388 -8.85 -20.14 7.03
CA ASP A 388 -9.70 -18.96 7.17
C ASP A 388 -9.17 -17.76 6.37
N ASN A 389 -7.85 -17.50 6.45
CA ASN A 389 -7.22 -16.40 5.73
C ASN A 389 -7.25 -16.62 4.22
N ALA A 390 -6.98 -17.85 3.76
CA ALA A 390 -7.05 -18.21 2.34
C ALA A 390 -8.48 -18.03 1.80
N ALA A 391 -9.49 -18.49 2.56
CA ALA A 391 -10.89 -18.28 2.22
C ALA A 391 -11.27 -16.78 2.17
N ALA A 392 -10.81 -15.99 3.14
CA ALA A 392 -11.06 -14.54 3.17
C ALA A 392 -10.38 -13.79 2.01
N ALA A 393 -9.24 -14.27 1.52
CA ALA A 393 -8.55 -13.74 0.35
C ALA A 393 -9.16 -14.22 -0.99
N GLY A 394 -10.02 -15.25 -0.97
CA GLY A 394 -10.53 -15.88 -2.18
C GLY A 394 -9.46 -16.67 -2.95
N VAL A 395 -8.38 -17.07 -2.28
CA VAL A 395 -7.24 -17.79 -2.88
C VAL A 395 -7.29 -19.25 -2.39
N PRO A 396 -7.32 -20.25 -3.28
CA PRO A 396 -7.30 -21.65 -2.87
C PRO A 396 -5.90 -22.01 -2.35
N ALA A 397 -5.80 -22.47 -1.10
CA ALA A 397 -4.57 -22.97 -0.51
C ALA A 397 -4.81 -24.29 0.23
N ASP A 398 -3.88 -25.23 0.06
CA ASP A 398 -3.89 -26.52 0.73
C ASP A 398 -3.05 -26.41 2.02
N VAL A 399 -3.51 -27.03 3.12
CA VAL A 399 -2.79 -27.01 4.40
C VAL A 399 -2.56 -28.42 4.89
N VAL A 400 -1.30 -28.76 5.15
CA VAL A 400 -0.85 -30.09 5.55
C VAL A 400 -0.30 -30.04 6.98
N ALA A 401 -0.93 -30.82 7.87
CA ALA A 401 -0.47 -31.00 9.23
C ALA A 401 0.62 -32.09 9.29
N THR A 402 1.75 -31.79 9.95
CA THR A 402 2.87 -32.75 10.01
C THR A 402 2.59 -33.93 10.94
N SER A 403 2.00 -33.70 12.11
CA SER A 403 1.77 -34.73 13.14
C SER A 403 0.60 -34.36 14.05
N SER A 404 0.29 -35.21 15.03
CA SER A 404 -0.72 -34.92 16.05
C SER A 404 -0.33 -35.47 17.42
N ARG A 405 -0.97 -34.99 18.48
CA ARG A 405 -0.78 -35.48 19.86
C ARG A 405 -1.04 -36.98 20.03
N THR A 406 -1.89 -37.56 19.18
CA THR A 406 -2.24 -38.98 19.19
C THR A 406 -1.32 -39.84 18.33
N ALA A 407 -0.36 -39.24 17.61
CA ALA A 407 0.58 -39.99 16.79
C ALA A 407 1.59 -40.75 17.66
N ASP A 408 1.73 -42.04 17.41
CA ASP A 408 2.66 -42.96 18.08
C ASP A 408 3.89 -43.29 17.22
N GLY A 409 3.94 -42.79 15.98
CA GLY A 409 5.04 -42.98 15.03
C GLY A 409 5.01 -42.00 13.86
N MET A 410 5.62 -42.38 12.74
CA MET A 410 5.77 -41.52 11.55
C MET A 410 4.60 -41.63 10.55
N SER A 411 3.48 -42.21 10.94
CA SER A 411 2.31 -42.40 10.07
C SER A 411 1.68 -41.07 9.63
N GLY A 412 1.61 -40.09 10.54
CA GLY A 412 1.15 -38.73 10.21
C GLY A 412 2.02 -38.06 9.15
N VAL A 413 3.34 -38.09 9.33
CA VAL A 413 4.31 -37.56 8.36
C VAL A 413 4.22 -38.31 7.04
N THR A 414 4.04 -39.63 7.08
CA THR A 414 3.87 -40.46 5.89
C THR A 414 2.65 -40.05 5.08
N ARG A 415 1.52 -39.83 5.75
CA ARG A 415 0.30 -39.38 5.09
C ARG A 415 0.45 -37.95 4.54
N ALA A 416 1.02 -37.04 5.32
CA ALA A 416 1.30 -35.68 4.88
C ALA A 416 2.24 -35.64 3.65
N LEU A 417 3.30 -36.46 3.65
CA LEU A 417 4.20 -36.59 2.51
C LEU A 417 3.47 -37.13 1.27
N ALA A 418 2.57 -38.10 1.46
CA ALA A 418 1.75 -38.62 0.38
C ALA A 418 0.80 -37.56 -0.19
N GLU A 419 0.19 -36.72 0.64
CA GLU A 419 -0.68 -35.62 0.24
C GLU A 419 0.10 -34.58 -0.61
N ILE A 420 1.30 -34.21 -0.16
CA ILE A 420 2.20 -33.33 -0.92
C ILE A 420 2.62 -33.99 -2.23
N ALA A 421 3.07 -35.25 -2.18
CA ALA A 421 3.59 -35.97 -3.33
C ALA A 421 2.54 -36.22 -4.42
N VAL A 422 1.25 -36.36 -4.08
CA VAL A 422 0.18 -36.43 -5.10
C VAL A 422 -0.23 -35.06 -5.62
N ALA A 423 -0.09 -33.99 -4.83
CA ALA A 423 -0.49 -32.63 -5.20
C ALA A 423 0.55 -31.87 -6.04
N ASP A 424 1.84 -32.09 -5.80
CA ASP A 424 2.95 -31.33 -6.40
C ASP A 424 3.62 -32.03 -7.58
N SER A 425 3.42 -31.51 -8.80
CA SER A 425 4.02 -32.09 -10.01
C SER A 425 5.56 -32.10 -9.97
N GLY A 426 6.18 -31.26 -9.12
CA GLY A 426 7.62 -31.18 -8.92
C GLY A 426 8.21 -32.20 -7.92
N PHE A 427 7.38 -33.00 -7.24
CA PHE A 427 7.86 -33.92 -6.21
C PHE A 427 8.90 -34.93 -6.74
N ASP A 428 10.07 -34.98 -6.09
CA ASP A 428 11.15 -35.90 -6.45
C ASP A 428 10.97 -37.29 -5.82
N TRP A 429 10.35 -38.19 -6.58
CA TRP A 429 10.17 -39.59 -6.22
C TRP A 429 11.47 -40.37 -6.00
N GLY A 430 12.59 -39.88 -6.54
CA GLY A 430 13.91 -40.48 -6.35
C GLY A 430 14.36 -40.47 -4.88
N LEU A 431 13.85 -39.54 -4.06
CA LEU A 431 14.22 -39.41 -2.65
C LEU A 431 13.62 -40.49 -1.76
N LEU A 432 12.52 -41.12 -2.19
CA LEU A 432 11.96 -42.27 -1.48
C LEU A 432 12.75 -43.57 -1.74
N ARG A 433 13.68 -43.54 -2.70
CA ARG A 433 14.40 -44.73 -3.17
C ARG A 433 15.51 -45.12 -2.20
N THR A 434 15.45 -46.35 -1.69
CA THR A 434 16.58 -46.99 -1.00
C THR A 434 17.48 -47.72 -2.02
N PRO A 435 18.81 -47.51 -1.99
CA PRO A 435 19.71 -48.15 -2.94
C PRO A 435 19.69 -49.68 -2.80
N PRO A 436 19.62 -50.44 -3.91
CA PRO A 436 19.63 -51.89 -3.86
C PRO A 436 21.02 -52.42 -3.47
N PRO A 437 21.11 -53.58 -2.79
CA PRO A 437 22.37 -54.27 -2.50
C PRO A 437 23.00 -54.96 -3.73
N GLY A 438 22.50 -54.72 -4.95
CA GLY A 438 22.96 -55.35 -6.19
C GLY A 438 22.39 -54.66 -7.45
N PRO A 439 22.68 -55.16 -8.67
CA PRO A 439 22.12 -54.58 -9.90
C PRO A 439 20.58 -54.63 -9.89
N PRO A 440 19.91 -53.60 -10.45
CA PRO A 440 18.45 -53.52 -10.42
C PRO A 440 17.83 -54.72 -11.16
N PRO A 441 16.78 -55.36 -10.59
CA PRO A 441 16.08 -56.44 -11.26
C PRO A 441 15.38 -55.95 -12.53
N LEU A 442 15.18 -56.84 -13.51
CA LEU A 442 14.38 -56.54 -14.70
C LEU A 442 12.95 -56.14 -14.30
N PRO A 443 12.25 -55.29 -15.10
CA PRO A 443 10.81 -55.07 -14.92
C PRO A 443 10.03 -56.39 -14.87
N LEU A 444 8.92 -56.39 -14.13
CA LEU A 444 8.04 -57.57 -14.02
C LEU A 444 7.57 -58.03 -15.41
N GLU A 445 7.67 -59.34 -15.67
CA GLU A 445 7.22 -59.97 -16.91
C GLU A 445 5.70 -59.88 -17.04
N ASP A 446 5.22 -59.59 -18.25
CA ASP A 446 3.80 -59.38 -18.57
C ASP A 446 3.08 -58.35 -17.68
N PHE A 447 3.81 -57.39 -17.11
CA PHE A 447 3.19 -56.31 -16.35
C PHE A 447 2.23 -55.51 -17.24
N PRO A 448 1.03 -55.11 -16.76
CA PRO A 448 0.02 -54.46 -17.60
C PRO A 448 0.59 -53.27 -18.38
N HIS A 449 0.13 -53.05 -19.61
CA HIS A 449 0.48 -51.84 -20.34
C HIS A 449 -0.20 -50.61 -19.71
N THR A 450 0.41 -49.45 -19.94
CA THR A 450 -0.15 -48.18 -19.48
C THR A 450 -1.50 -47.90 -20.15
N VAL A 451 -2.51 -47.55 -19.37
CA VAL A 451 -3.82 -47.13 -19.87
C VAL A 451 -3.71 -45.74 -20.52
N LEU A 452 -4.20 -45.64 -21.76
CA LEU A 452 -4.25 -44.41 -22.55
C LEU A 452 -5.68 -43.84 -22.59
N ASP A 453 -5.80 -42.52 -22.60
CA ASP A 453 -7.08 -41.81 -22.78
C ASP A 453 -7.32 -41.61 -24.29
N GLU A 454 -7.97 -42.58 -24.94
CA GLU A 454 -8.22 -42.53 -26.37
C GLU A 454 -9.28 -41.46 -26.71
N ARG A 455 -8.89 -40.43 -27.48
CA ARG A 455 -9.80 -39.39 -27.97
C ARG A 455 -9.87 -39.41 -29.49
N PRO A 456 -11.07 -39.51 -30.10
CA PRO A 456 -11.21 -39.41 -31.54
C PRO A 456 -10.99 -37.96 -31.99
N MET A 457 -9.84 -37.70 -32.62
CA MET A 457 -9.47 -36.38 -33.15
C MET A 457 -9.46 -36.43 -34.68
N TRP A 458 -10.53 -35.95 -35.32
CA TRP A 458 -10.62 -35.82 -36.79
C TRP A 458 -10.86 -34.35 -37.18
N ALA A 459 -10.08 -33.84 -38.13
CA ALA A 459 -10.27 -32.48 -38.65
C ALA A 459 -11.44 -32.44 -39.65
N VAL A 460 -12.39 -31.54 -39.43
CA VAL A 460 -13.43 -31.19 -40.41
C VAL A 460 -12.91 -30.02 -41.24
N ARG A 461 -12.80 -30.19 -42.57
CA ARG A 461 -12.38 -29.13 -43.50
C ARG A 461 -13.44 -28.02 -43.56
N GLY A 462 -13.16 -26.86 -42.96
CA GLY A 462 -13.91 -25.62 -43.15
C GLY A 462 -13.30 -24.71 -44.23
N PRO A 463 -14.05 -23.72 -44.76
CA PRO A 463 -13.54 -22.79 -45.78
C PRO A 463 -12.51 -21.81 -45.20
N ALA A 464 -11.58 -21.35 -46.04
CA ALA A 464 -10.50 -20.42 -45.66
C ALA A 464 -11.01 -19.01 -45.28
N PRO A 465 -10.36 -18.30 -44.34
CA PRO A 465 -10.72 -16.93 -43.98
C PRO A 465 -10.31 -15.91 -45.06
N VAL A 466 -11.11 -14.86 -45.22
CA VAL A 466 -10.85 -13.69 -46.09
C VAL A 466 -9.99 -12.65 -45.33
N PRO A 467 -9.04 -11.93 -45.97
CA PRO A 467 -8.20 -10.94 -45.30
C PRO A 467 -8.98 -9.68 -44.89
N ALA A 468 -8.70 -9.14 -43.70
CA ALA A 468 -9.29 -7.92 -43.17
C ALA A 468 -8.73 -6.64 -43.81
N ALA A 469 -9.57 -5.61 -43.90
CA ALA A 469 -9.28 -4.30 -44.48
C ALA A 469 -8.26 -3.47 -43.66
N ALA A 470 -7.57 -2.56 -44.36
CA ALA A 470 -6.48 -1.73 -43.84
C ALA A 470 -6.93 -0.71 -42.76
N PRO A 471 -6.06 -0.38 -41.77
CA PRO A 471 -6.39 0.57 -40.70
C PRO A 471 -6.30 2.05 -41.14
N PRO A 472 -7.03 2.97 -40.49
CA PRO A 472 -7.03 4.40 -40.79
C PRO A 472 -5.77 5.12 -40.26
N ALA A 473 -5.53 6.31 -40.81
CA ALA A 473 -4.33 7.13 -40.60
C ALA A 473 -4.05 7.54 -39.13
N PRO A 474 -2.79 7.81 -38.75
CA PRO A 474 -2.38 8.03 -37.35
C PRO A 474 -2.83 9.39 -36.80
N ALA A 475 -3.25 9.38 -35.53
CA ALA A 475 -3.62 10.55 -34.74
C ALA A 475 -2.40 11.36 -34.24
N PRO A 476 -2.56 12.66 -33.93
CA PRO A 476 -1.48 13.52 -33.41
C PRO A 476 -0.93 13.07 -32.04
N ALA A 477 0.30 13.48 -31.73
CA ALA A 477 1.12 12.97 -30.62
C ALA A 477 0.54 13.19 -29.20
N PRO A 478 0.85 12.33 -28.21
CA PRO A 478 0.05 12.14 -26.98
C PRO A 478 0.21 13.18 -25.84
N GLY A 479 0.88 14.32 -26.08
CA GLY A 479 1.24 15.29 -25.01
C GLY A 479 0.36 16.54 -24.90
N ASP A 480 -0.57 16.77 -25.82
CA ASP A 480 -1.15 18.11 -26.03
C ASP A 480 -2.68 18.20 -25.78
N ARG A 481 -3.27 17.20 -25.11
CA ARG A 481 -4.72 17.18 -24.83
C ARG A 481 -5.00 17.30 -23.32
N PRO A 482 -5.83 18.27 -22.91
CA PRO A 482 -6.35 18.36 -21.54
C PRO A 482 -6.94 17.03 -21.08
N ARG A 483 -6.57 16.57 -19.89
CA ARG A 483 -7.14 15.38 -19.25
C ARG A 483 -8.01 15.80 -18.09
N ARG A 484 -9.16 15.14 -17.94
CA ARG A 484 -9.99 15.25 -16.74
C ARG A 484 -9.54 14.25 -15.69
N LEU A 485 -9.25 14.75 -14.49
CA LEU A 485 -8.94 13.98 -13.31
C LEU A 485 -10.00 14.21 -12.22
N VAL A 486 -10.06 13.30 -11.27
CA VAL A 486 -10.87 13.41 -10.06
C VAL A 486 -10.03 13.08 -8.83
N GLU A 487 -10.28 13.78 -7.72
CA GLU A 487 -9.77 13.37 -6.41
C GLU A 487 -10.51 12.11 -5.96
N THR A 488 -9.76 11.06 -5.64
CA THR A 488 -10.28 9.79 -5.14
C THR A 488 -9.58 9.44 -3.85
N TRP A 489 -10.30 8.76 -2.95
CA TRP A 489 -9.76 8.33 -1.66
C TRP A 489 -9.71 6.82 -1.59
N VAL A 490 -8.50 6.27 -1.53
CA VAL A 490 -8.27 4.82 -1.54
C VAL A 490 -8.03 4.32 -0.12
N PRO A 491 -8.83 3.38 0.41
CA PRO A 491 -8.61 2.83 1.74
C PRO A 491 -7.31 2.03 1.80
N LEU A 492 -6.41 2.40 2.71
CA LEU A 492 -5.13 1.73 2.90
C LEU A 492 -5.30 0.46 3.72
N ARG A 493 -5.43 -0.68 3.04
CA ARG A 493 -5.54 -2.00 3.70
C ARG A 493 -4.21 -2.54 4.20
N ARG A 494 -3.10 -2.11 3.59
CA ARG A 494 -1.71 -2.40 3.98
C ARG A 494 -0.94 -1.09 3.94
N ARG A 495 0.00 -0.94 4.86
CA ARG A 495 0.84 0.24 4.98
C ARG A 495 2.19 -0.12 5.54
N THR A 496 3.23 0.41 4.91
CA THR A 496 4.57 0.41 5.50
C THR A 496 4.61 1.50 6.56
N MET A 497 5.05 1.15 7.76
CA MET A 497 5.15 2.07 8.88
C MET A 497 6.58 2.62 8.96
N THR A 498 6.73 3.92 9.14
CA THR A 498 8.02 4.50 9.52
C THR A 498 8.35 4.16 10.96
N THR A 499 9.64 4.19 11.31
CA THR A 499 10.07 3.97 12.69
C THR A 499 9.40 4.95 13.64
N PRO A 500 8.98 4.53 14.85
CA PRO A 500 8.42 5.42 15.84
C PRO A 500 9.36 6.60 16.13
N THR A 501 8.84 7.83 16.00
CA THR A 501 9.59 9.08 16.18
C THR A 501 9.23 9.81 17.45
N ARG A 502 10.04 10.81 17.82
CA ARG A 502 9.61 11.90 18.72
C ARG A 502 8.62 12.80 17.98
N VAL A 503 7.43 12.99 18.55
CA VAL A 503 6.33 13.74 17.94
C VAL A 503 5.99 14.97 18.77
N THR A 504 5.94 16.13 18.15
CA THR A 504 5.52 17.39 18.77
C THR A 504 4.17 17.83 18.23
N LEU A 505 3.20 18.07 19.11
CA LEU A 505 1.89 18.63 18.76
C LEU A 505 1.90 20.15 18.97
N VAL A 506 1.49 20.90 17.95
CA VAL A 506 1.42 22.36 17.96
C VAL A 506 -0.04 22.78 17.77
N ASP A 507 -0.60 23.47 18.76
CA ASP A 507 -1.92 24.09 18.67
C ASP A 507 -1.76 25.62 18.55
N PRO A 508 -1.74 26.18 17.33
CA PRO A 508 -1.54 27.61 17.14
C PRO A 508 -2.72 28.46 17.65
N THR A 509 -3.89 27.83 17.85
CA THR A 509 -5.16 28.49 18.21
C THR A 509 -5.46 28.42 19.71
N GLY A 510 -4.88 27.45 20.43
CA GLY A 510 -5.19 27.13 21.82
C GLY A 510 -6.56 26.45 22.01
N ARG A 511 -7.20 25.99 20.94
CA ARG A 511 -8.56 25.39 20.93
C ARG A 511 -8.56 23.87 20.70
N CYS A 512 -7.39 23.23 20.60
CA CYS A 512 -7.21 21.82 20.27
C CYS A 512 -6.70 20.99 21.46
N ALA A 513 -6.77 21.48 22.70
CA ALA A 513 -6.19 20.84 23.88
C ALA A 513 -6.67 19.39 24.10
N ASP A 514 -7.97 19.12 23.89
CA ASP A 514 -8.55 17.79 24.04
C ASP A 514 -8.05 16.83 22.96
N LEU A 515 -8.00 17.28 21.71
CA LEU A 515 -7.45 16.53 20.59
C LEU A 515 -5.96 16.23 20.78
N ALA A 516 -5.18 17.23 21.21
CA ALA A 516 -3.76 17.09 21.49
C ALA A 516 -3.51 16.05 22.59
N SER A 517 -4.26 16.12 23.68
CA SER A 517 -4.19 15.17 24.79
C SER A 517 -4.55 13.75 24.34
N ALA A 518 -5.58 13.60 23.51
CA ALA A 518 -6.02 12.31 22.98
C ALA A 518 -5.02 11.68 22.00
N ILE A 519 -4.32 12.48 21.19
CA ILE A 519 -3.22 12.01 20.33
C ILE A 519 -2.01 11.63 21.19
N ALA A 520 -1.63 12.45 22.17
CA ALA A 520 -0.50 12.20 23.04
C ALA A 520 -0.64 10.88 23.84
N ALA A 521 -1.85 10.56 24.29
CA ALA A 521 -2.15 9.31 24.99
C ALA A 521 -1.88 8.04 24.15
N GLN A 522 -1.78 8.15 22.82
CA GLN A 522 -1.48 7.03 21.93
C GLN A 522 0.02 6.72 21.81
N GLY A 523 0.90 7.63 22.24
CA GLY A 523 2.36 7.50 22.12
C GLY A 523 2.90 6.13 22.54
N PRO A 524 2.61 5.66 23.77
CA PRO A 524 3.09 4.36 24.26
C PRO A 524 2.63 3.15 23.45
N ARG A 525 1.46 3.22 22.79
CA ARG A 525 0.96 2.15 21.91
C ARG A 525 1.77 2.02 20.63
N HIS A 526 2.32 3.13 20.15
CA HIS A 526 3.09 3.19 18.90
C HIS A 526 4.60 3.28 19.12
N GLY A 527 5.07 3.27 20.38
CA GLY A 527 6.49 3.40 20.71
C GLY A 527 7.06 4.80 20.46
N SER A 528 6.20 5.80 20.35
CA SER A 528 6.57 7.21 20.14
C SER A 528 6.52 7.99 21.44
N GLU A 529 7.48 8.90 21.61
CA GLU A 529 7.42 9.93 22.65
C GLU A 529 6.67 11.13 22.08
N VAL A 530 5.51 11.46 22.64
CA VAL A 530 4.67 12.56 22.16
C VAL A 530 4.69 13.69 23.19
N ARG A 531 5.01 14.91 22.73
CA ARG A 531 5.03 16.13 23.56
C ARG A 531 4.02 17.13 23.01
N VAL A 532 3.20 17.69 23.90
CA VAL A 532 2.25 18.76 23.56
C VAL A 532 2.93 20.10 23.83
N HIS A 533 2.93 21.00 22.85
CA HIS A 533 3.47 22.34 23.00
C HIS A 533 2.32 23.36 23.09
N ASP A 534 1.95 23.72 24.33
CA ASP A 534 0.78 24.55 24.63
C ASP A 534 1.07 26.07 24.71
N ARG A 535 2.33 26.52 24.63
CA ARG A 535 2.68 27.93 24.93
C ARG A 535 3.04 28.77 23.71
N LEU A 536 2.08 29.60 23.36
CA LEU A 536 2.24 30.93 22.76
C LEU A 536 3.49 31.67 23.27
N GLY A 537 4.56 31.70 22.46
CA GLY A 537 5.72 32.59 22.65
C GLY A 537 6.97 32.03 23.33
N ASP A 538 7.09 30.72 23.58
CA ASP A 538 8.38 30.12 23.96
C ASP A 538 9.20 29.77 22.70
N PRO A 539 10.40 30.35 22.44
CA PRO A 539 11.21 30.06 21.25
C PRO A 539 11.81 28.64 21.22
N GLY A 540 11.42 27.75 22.13
CA GLY A 540 11.94 26.40 22.28
C GLY A 540 11.24 25.39 21.37
N CYS A 541 11.47 25.47 20.06
CA CYS A 541 11.44 24.28 19.22
C CYS A 541 12.35 23.24 19.90
N ASP A 542 11.82 22.08 20.31
CA ASP A 542 12.67 20.95 20.64
C ASP A 542 13.42 20.56 19.37
N PRO A 543 14.71 20.87 19.22
CA PRO A 543 15.46 20.61 17.99
C PRO A 543 15.65 19.10 17.75
N THR A 544 15.10 18.26 18.62
CA THR A 544 15.18 16.80 18.56
C THR A 544 13.89 16.10 18.12
N ALA A 545 12.84 16.85 17.77
CA ALA A 545 11.59 16.27 17.26
C ALA A 545 11.71 15.87 15.78
N ASP A 546 11.45 14.59 15.46
CA ASP A 546 11.50 14.14 14.07
C ASP A 546 10.21 14.50 13.30
N THR A 547 9.06 14.51 14.01
CA THR A 547 7.74 14.76 13.42
C THR A 547 6.97 15.85 14.17
N VAL A 548 6.35 16.80 13.45
CA VAL A 548 5.46 17.85 13.99
C VAL A 548 4.04 17.71 13.45
N LEU A 549 3.03 17.86 14.31
CA LEU A 549 1.61 17.93 13.93
C LEU A 549 1.04 19.30 14.32
N VAL A 550 0.62 20.09 13.35
CA VAL A 550 -0.10 21.37 13.53
C VAL A 550 -1.60 21.07 13.57
N LEU A 551 -2.24 21.25 14.73
CA LEU A 551 -3.63 20.89 14.96
C LEU A 551 -4.56 22.07 14.66
N LEU A 552 -5.60 21.85 13.86
CA LEU A 552 -6.65 22.84 13.62
C LEU A 552 -7.93 22.50 14.38
N PRO A 553 -8.61 23.52 14.94
CA PRO A 553 -9.85 23.30 15.67
C PRO A 553 -11.03 23.09 14.72
N ALA A 554 -12.11 22.51 15.25
CA ALA A 554 -13.41 22.58 14.60
C ALA A 554 -13.90 24.04 14.56
N VAL A 555 -14.60 24.40 13.48
CA VAL A 555 -14.99 25.79 13.20
C VAL A 555 -16.12 26.27 14.07
N THR A 556 -16.02 27.54 14.50
CA THR A 556 -17.05 28.21 15.31
C THR A 556 -17.57 29.53 14.71
N GLY A 557 -17.00 29.99 13.60
CA GLY A 557 -17.29 31.29 12.97
C GLY A 557 -17.27 31.23 11.43
N GLU A 558 -17.17 32.40 10.79
CA GLU A 558 -17.03 32.48 9.33
C GLU A 558 -15.68 31.92 8.86
N ALA A 559 -15.70 31.06 7.84
CA ALA A 559 -14.51 30.34 7.38
C ALA A 559 -13.38 31.26 6.91
N THR A 560 -13.71 32.42 6.32
CA THR A 560 -12.74 33.44 5.91
C THR A 560 -12.02 34.07 7.10
N ASP A 561 -12.72 34.35 8.19
CA ASP A 561 -12.14 34.96 9.38
C ASP A 561 -11.25 33.98 10.13
N GLU A 562 -11.70 32.73 10.27
CA GLU A 562 -10.91 31.65 10.87
C GLU A 562 -9.62 31.40 10.07
N LEU A 563 -9.70 31.39 8.74
CA LEU A 563 -8.53 31.19 7.87
C LEU A 563 -7.57 32.40 7.92
N ALA A 564 -8.09 33.62 7.94
CA ALA A 564 -7.27 34.82 8.12
C ALA A 564 -6.55 34.79 9.47
N GLY A 565 -7.24 34.41 10.55
CA GLY A 565 -6.65 34.24 11.88
C GLY A 565 -5.55 33.17 11.91
N PHE A 566 -5.77 32.03 11.25
CA PHE A 566 -4.76 30.97 11.15
C PHE A 566 -3.50 31.41 10.37
N LEU A 567 -3.67 32.10 9.24
CA LEU A 567 -2.55 32.63 8.46
C LEU A 567 -1.79 33.74 9.22
N ALA A 568 -2.50 34.61 9.92
CA ALA A 568 -1.89 35.64 10.77
C ALA A 568 -1.07 35.04 11.94
N ALA A 569 -1.37 33.80 12.34
CA ALA A 569 -0.67 33.05 13.38
C ALA A 569 0.46 32.15 12.86
N ALA A 570 0.94 32.36 11.62
CA ALA A 570 2.00 31.57 11.00
C ALA A 570 3.30 31.51 11.82
N ASP A 571 3.63 32.60 12.52
CA ASP A 571 4.78 32.69 13.42
C ASP A 571 4.76 31.66 14.56
N ARG A 572 3.58 31.13 14.91
CA ARG A 572 3.40 30.16 16.00
C ARG A 572 3.64 28.71 15.59
N TRP A 573 3.54 28.38 14.31
CA TRP A 573 3.63 26.98 13.84
C TRP A 573 4.71 26.76 12.79
N LEU A 574 5.01 27.76 11.97
CA LEU A 574 5.97 27.65 10.88
C LEU A 574 7.41 27.35 11.35
N PRO A 575 7.92 27.92 12.48
CA PRO A 575 9.25 27.55 12.97
C PRO A 575 9.40 26.05 13.28
N ALA A 576 8.37 25.44 13.88
CA ALA A 576 8.38 24.00 14.19
C ALA A 576 8.32 23.16 12.91
N VAL A 577 7.50 23.56 11.93
CA VAL A 577 7.40 22.90 10.62
C VAL A 577 8.75 22.93 9.87
N ARG A 578 9.49 24.05 9.93
CA ARG A 578 10.80 24.18 9.27
C ARG A 578 11.91 23.38 9.94
N ALA A 579 11.81 23.15 11.25
CA ALA A 579 12.82 22.42 12.01
C ALA A 579 12.64 20.89 11.94
N ALA A 580 11.42 20.41 11.69
CA ALA A 580 11.09 18.99 11.70
C ALA A 580 11.53 18.27 10.41
N THR A 581 11.81 16.97 10.52
CA THR A 581 12.05 16.12 9.35
C THR A 581 10.74 15.84 8.61
N ARG A 582 9.63 15.73 9.35
CA ARG A 582 8.28 15.57 8.82
C ARG A 582 7.32 16.52 9.53
N ALA A 583 6.43 17.16 8.78
CA ALA A 583 5.41 18.01 9.33
C ALA A 583 4.04 17.68 8.72
N TRP A 584 3.01 17.69 9.55
CA TRP A 584 1.62 17.43 9.20
C TRP A 584 0.73 18.57 9.67
N ILE A 585 -0.24 18.96 8.84
CA ILE A 585 -1.41 19.71 9.30
C ILE A 585 -2.56 18.73 9.53
N VAL A 586 -3.23 18.86 10.67
CA VAL A 586 -4.33 17.99 11.10
C VAL A 586 -5.62 18.80 11.10
N THR A 587 -6.54 18.42 10.23
CA THR A 587 -7.87 19.03 10.07
C THR A 587 -8.96 18.08 10.57
N THR A 588 -10.19 18.57 10.64
CA THR A 588 -11.37 17.75 10.96
C THR A 588 -12.47 18.05 9.97
N GLY A 589 -12.91 17.03 9.22
CA GLY A 589 -14.00 17.16 8.24
C GLY A 589 -13.69 18.08 7.06
N GLY A 590 -12.42 18.29 6.71
CA GLY A 590 -12.00 19.16 5.60
C GLY A 590 -12.09 18.49 4.22
N GLU A 591 -12.27 17.17 4.16
CA GLU A 591 -12.19 16.39 2.92
C GLU A 591 -13.43 15.52 2.69
N ARG A 592 -13.84 15.37 1.42
CA ARG A 592 -14.92 14.46 1.01
C ARG A 592 -14.33 13.09 0.70
N VAL A 593 -14.27 12.21 1.71
CA VAL A 593 -13.74 10.85 1.58
C VAL A 593 -14.85 9.87 1.22
N ARG A 594 -16.02 10.05 1.85
CA ARG A 594 -17.24 9.28 1.60
C ARG A 594 -18.30 10.12 0.91
N ASP A 595 -19.34 9.49 0.40
CA ASP A 595 -20.37 10.21 -0.33
C ASP A 595 -21.23 11.14 0.53
N ASP A 596 -21.37 10.79 1.82
CA ASP A 596 -22.09 11.52 2.85
C ASP A 596 -21.24 12.59 3.57
N ASP A 597 -19.93 12.61 3.34
CA ASP A 597 -19.04 13.63 3.91
C ASP A 597 -19.43 15.03 3.38
N ALA A 598 -19.44 16.00 4.30
CA ALA A 598 -19.71 17.40 4.01
C ALA A 598 -18.48 18.24 4.38
N PRO A 599 -17.57 18.52 3.42
CA PRO A 599 -16.35 19.27 3.68
C PRO A 599 -16.62 20.63 4.31
N GLU A 600 -15.95 20.89 5.43
CA GLU A 600 -15.99 22.19 6.10
C GLU A 600 -15.02 23.16 5.38
N PRO A 601 -15.50 24.33 4.91
CA PRO A 601 -14.72 25.24 4.06
C PRO A 601 -13.40 25.74 4.66
N PHE A 602 -13.33 26.05 5.96
CA PHE A 602 -12.07 26.50 6.57
C PHE A 602 -11.05 25.37 6.65
N ALA A 603 -11.44 24.18 7.12
CA ALA A 603 -10.56 23.02 7.23
C ALA A 603 -9.99 22.63 5.86
N ALA A 604 -10.84 22.59 4.82
CA ALA A 604 -10.41 22.33 3.44
C ALA A 604 -9.40 23.38 2.94
N ALA A 605 -9.68 24.66 3.17
CA ALA A 605 -8.85 25.76 2.69
C ALA A 605 -7.54 25.91 3.47
N ALA A 606 -7.56 25.66 4.79
CA ALA A 606 -6.40 25.81 5.65
C ALA A 606 -5.30 24.78 5.32
N ALA A 607 -5.66 23.56 4.94
CA ALA A 607 -4.70 22.54 4.53
C ALA A 607 -3.85 22.99 3.32
N VAL A 608 -4.50 23.48 2.26
CA VAL A 608 -3.77 23.97 1.06
C VAL A 608 -3.06 25.29 1.33
N ALA A 609 -3.65 26.20 2.12
CA ALA A 609 -3.03 27.47 2.47
C ALA A 609 -1.73 27.27 3.28
N ALA A 610 -1.77 26.38 4.28
CA ALA A 610 -0.61 26.05 5.11
C ALA A 610 0.51 25.40 4.29
N ARG A 611 0.16 24.54 3.32
CA ARG A 611 1.12 23.95 2.38
C ARG A 611 1.82 25.02 1.54
N CYS A 612 1.06 25.97 0.98
CA CYS A 612 1.63 27.10 0.24
C CYS A 612 2.58 27.92 1.14
N THR A 613 2.15 28.26 2.36
CA THR A 613 2.96 29.02 3.32
C THR A 613 4.22 28.27 3.77
N ALA A 614 4.16 26.95 3.94
CA ALA A 614 5.33 26.13 4.23
C ALA A 614 6.31 26.10 3.05
N ALA A 615 5.79 25.97 1.81
CA ALA A 615 6.58 25.97 0.59
C ALA A 615 7.32 27.30 0.37
N ASP A 616 6.70 28.44 0.70
CA ASP A 616 7.32 29.78 0.69
C ASP A 616 8.59 29.85 1.56
N HIS A 617 8.73 28.95 2.53
CA HIS A 617 9.83 28.90 3.48
C HIS A 617 10.68 27.63 3.36
N GLY A 618 10.58 26.93 2.23
CA GLY A 618 11.36 25.73 1.92
C GLY A 618 11.01 24.50 2.77
N ALA A 619 9.86 24.50 3.44
CA ALA A 619 9.38 23.38 4.23
C ALA A 619 8.28 22.59 3.50
N ARG A 620 8.11 21.33 3.90
CA ARG A 620 7.06 20.43 3.38
C ARG A 620 6.02 20.22 4.46
N LEU A 621 4.76 20.19 4.07
CA LEU A 621 3.65 19.98 4.98
C LEU A 621 2.67 18.98 4.38
N ALA A 622 2.58 17.81 4.99
CA ALA A 622 1.60 16.78 4.69
C ALA A 622 0.26 17.10 5.38
N HIS A 623 -0.81 16.41 5.00
CA HIS A 623 -2.15 16.65 5.49
C HIS A 623 -2.79 15.37 6.02
N LEU A 624 -3.37 15.45 7.22
CA LEU A 624 -4.20 14.42 7.83
C LEU A 624 -5.58 15.00 8.19
N ASP A 625 -6.65 14.51 7.56
CA ASP A 625 -8.02 14.88 7.91
C ASP A 625 -8.70 13.85 8.82
N LEU A 626 -9.31 14.29 9.91
CA LEU A 626 -9.96 13.42 10.92
C LEU A 626 -11.49 13.43 10.80
N ASP A 627 -12.10 12.31 11.16
CA ASP A 627 -13.55 12.17 11.30
C ASP A 627 -14.02 12.65 12.69
N GLY A 628 -14.83 13.71 12.73
CA GLY A 628 -15.43 14.22 13.98
C GLY A 628 -14.44 14.54 15.11
N GLY A 629 -13.18 14.86 14.79
CA GLY A 629 -12.13 15.18 15.77
C GLY A 629 -11.64 13.96 16.57
N THR A 630 -11.93 12.74 16.11
CA THR A 630 -11.47 11.52 16.77
C THR A 630 -9.97 11.35 16.60
N ALA A 631 -9.25 11.21 17.73
CA ALA A 631 -7.81 11.01 17.71
C ALA A 631 -7.42 9.57 17.31
N ASP A 632 -8.32 8.59 17.47
CA ASP A 632 -7.97 7.17 17.41
C ASP A 632 -7.34 6.80 16.06
N GLY A 633 -6.09 6.31 16.10
CA GLY A 633 -5.33 5.95 14.91
C GLY A 633 -4.61 7.10 14.20
N ALA A 634 -4.76 8.36 14.64
CA ALA A 634 -4.07 9.51 14.05
C ALA A 634 -2.55 9.35 14.09
N LEU A 635 -2.00 8.91 15.24
CA LEU A 635 -0.55 8.67 15.38
C LEU A 635 -0.08 7.51 14.48
N ALA A 636 -0.92 6.52 14.23
CA ALA A 636 -0.61 5.45 13.29
C ALA A 636 -0.63 5.93 11.83
N ALA A 637 -1.54 6.85 11.48
CA ALA A 637 -1.62 7.39 10.12
C ALA A 637 -0.41 8.25 9.76
N VAL A 638 0.04 9.15 10.63
CA VAL A 638 1.22 10.01 10.35
C VAL A 638 2.53 9.22 10.21
N HIS A 639 2.58 8.02 10.76
CA HIS A 639 3.69 7.08 10.56
C HIS A 639 3.55 6.24 9.28
N THR A 640 2.55 6.46 8.43
CA THR A 640 2.48 5.80 7.13
C THR A 640 3.61 6.32 6.25
N ALA A 641 4.44 5.43 5.71
CA ALA A 641 5.53 5.76 4.82
C ALA A 641 5.00 6.07 3.41
N GLY A 642 5.62 7.04 2.73
CA GLY A 642 5.29 7.40 1.33
C GLY A 642 4.01 8.24 1.15
N GLU A 643 3.13 8.29 2.14
CA GLU A 643 1.87 9.03 2.07
C GLU A 643 1.97 10.42 2.70
N ALA A 644 1.36 11.41 2.03
CA ALA A 644 1.31 12.81 2.49
C ALA A 644 -0.09 13.42 2.47
N GLU A 645 -1.08 12.76 1.87
CA GLU A 645 -2.49 13.15 1.91
C GLU A 645 -3.31 12.00 2.49
N LEU A 646 -3.64 12.09 3.77
CA LEU A 646 -4.38 11.05 4.48
C LEU A 646 -5.68 11.59 5.06
N ALA A 647 -6.68 10.72 5.14
CA ALA A 647 -7.88 10.95 5.93
C ALA A 647 -8.23 9.71 6.74
N LEU A 648 -8.58 9.88 8.01
CA LEU A 648 -9.14 8.81 8.83
C LEU A 648 -10.65 8.87 8.79
N ARG A 649 -11.28 7.72 8.52
CA ARG A 649 -12.73 7.52 8.65
C ARG A 649 -12.97 6.17 9.32
N ASP A 650 -13.71 6.15 10.44
CA ASP A 650 -13.92 4.96 11.28
C ASP A 650 -12.64 4.15 11.59
N GLY A 651 -11.53 4.84 11.90
CA GLY A 651 -10.24 4.20 12.18
C GLY A 651 -9.50 3.62 10.96
N VAL A 652 -10.05 3.77 9.75
CA VAL A 652 -9.42 3.34 8.49
C VAL A 652 -8.75 4.53 7.81
N PRO A 653 -7.42 4.51 7.59
CA PRO A 653 -6.74 5.53 6.81
C PRO A 653 -7.06 5.36 5.32
N HIS A 654 -7.39 6.47 4.67
CA HIS A 654 -7.58 6.60 3.23
C HIS A 654 -6.51 7.54 2.68
N ALA A 655 -5.97 7.25 1.51
CA ALA A 655 -4.99 8.11 0.85
C ALA A 655 -5.60 8.79 -0.37
N LYS A 656 -5.30 10.08 -0.55
CA LYS A 656 -5.77 10.85 -1.72
C LYS A 656 -4.98 10.43 -2.96
N ARG A 657 -5.68 10.25 -4.08
CA ARG A 657 -5.15 9.96 -5.41
C ARG A 657 -5.86 10.80 -6.46
N LEU A 658 -5.12 11.22 -7.48
CA LEU A 658 -5.66 11.81 -8.69
C LEU A 658 -5.75 10.73 -9.76
N ALA A 659 -6.98 10.39 -10.16
CA ALA A 659 -7.27 9.34 -11.13
C ALA A 659 -7.97 9.93 -12.37
N ARG A 660 -7.84 9.26 -13.51
CA ARG A 660 -8.54 9.65 -14.76
C ARG A 660 -10.05 9.41 -14.61
N ALA A 661 -10.86 10.33 -15.12
CA ALA A 661 -12.31 10.20 -15.18
C ALA A 661 -12.82 9.79 -16.59
N ASP A 662 -13.96 9.11 -16.66
CA ASP A 662 -14.59 8.64 -17.91
C ASP A 662 -15.15 9.77 -18.77
N GLU A 663 -14.65 9.94 -19.99
CA GLU A 663 -15.03 11.05 -20.88
C GLU A 663 -16.42 10.86 -21.52
N THR A 664 -17.46 11.48 -20.94
CA THR A 664 -18.76 11.67 -21.61
C THR A 664 -19.11 13.15 -21.69
N THR A 665 -19.09 13.70 -22.90
CA THR A 665 -19.44 15.11 -23.14
C THR A 665 -20.96 15.26 -23.17
N ASP A 666 -21.46 16.29 -22.48
CA ASP A 666 -22.85 16.72 -22.55
C ASP A 666 -22.85 18.24 -22.46
N ASP A 667 -23.18 18.92 -23.56
CA ASP A 667 -23.22 20.38 -23.59
C ASP A 667 -24.48 20.93 -22.90
N GLY A 668 -25.44 20.08 -22.50
CA GLY A 668 -26.70 20.48 -21.86
C GLY A 668 -27.52 21.47 -22.70
N ASP A 669 -28.50 22.14 -22.09
CA ASP A 669 -29.20 23.26 -22.75
C ASP A 669 -28.40 24.56 -22.62
N LEU A 670 -27.92 25.06 -23.76
CA LEU A 670 -27.20 26.35 -23.85
C LEU A 670 -28.15 27.51 -24.21
N GLY A 671 -29.44 27.38 -23.90
CA GLY A 671 -30.47 28.38 -24.20
C GLY A 671 -30.24 29.74 -23.54
N GLU A 672 -29.98 29.75 -22.23
CA GLU A 672 -29.84 30.96 -21.42
C GLU A 672 -28.59 30.84 -20.53
N VAL A 673 -27.48 31.40 -21.00
CA VAL A 673 -26.16 31.31 -20.37
C VAL A 673 -25.83 32.59 -19.62
N VAL A 674 -25.40 32.48 -18.36
CA VAL A 674 -24.85 33.59 -17.58
C VAL A 674 -23.39 33.30 -17.27
N VAL A 675 -22.51 34.26 -17.53
CA VAL A 675 -21.07 34.16 -17.21
C VAL A 675 -20.67 35.27 -16.25
N THR A 676 -20.27 34.93 -15.03
CA THR A 676 -19.74 35.93 -14.07
C THR A 676 -18.26 36.16 -14.27
N GLY A 677 -17.77 37.38 -14.05
CA GLY A 677 -16.42 37.74 -14.52
C GLY A 677 -16.34 37.67 -16.04
N GLY A 678 -17.48 37.88 -16.73
CA GLY A 678 -17.68 37.55 -18.14
C GLY A 678 -16.83 38.36 -19.11
N THR A 679 -16.33 39.52 -18.68
CA THR A 679 -15.39 40.35 -19.46
C THR A 679 -13.93 40.13 -19.08
N GLY A 680 -13.65 39.26 -18.12
CA GLY A 680 -12.29 38.81 -17.84
C GLY A 680 -11.83 37.82 -18.90
N ARG A 681 -10.51 37.59 -18.99
CA ARG A 681 -9.91 36.73 -20.04
C ARG A 681 -10.54 35.33 -20.12
N LEU A 682 -10.74 34.67 -18.97
CA LEU A 682 -11.39 33.35 -18.93
C LEU A 682 -12.87 33.42 -19.33
N GLY A 683 -13.59 34.42 -18.81
CA GLY A 683 -15.00 34.63 -19.13
C GLY A 683 -15.25 34.86 -20.63
N LEU A 684 -14.41 35.68 -21.28
CA LEU A 684 -14.48 35.94 -22.72
C LEU A 684 -14.13 34.70 -23.56
N ALA A 685 -13.10 33.95 -23.18
CA ALA A 685 -12.73 32.71 -23.87
C ALA A 685 -13.86 31.67 -23.78
N CYS A 686 -14.48 31.52 -22.61
CA CYS A 686 -15.61 30.62 -22.42
C CYS A 686 -16.86 31.09 -23.16
N ALA A 687 -17.16 32.39 -23.15
CA ALA A 687 -18.29 32.95 -23.88
C ALA A 687 -18.17 32.73 -25.39
N ALA A 688 -16.97 32.97 -25.96
CA ALA A 688 -16.69 32.69 -27.36
C ALA A 688 -16.95 31.22 -27.71
N GLU A 689 -16.45 30.30 -26.88
CA GLU A 689 -16.64 28.86 -27.07
C GLU A 689 -18.12 28.46 -27.01
N LEU A 690 -18.83 28.92 -25.98
CA LEU A 690 -20.24 28.59 -25.78
C LEU A 690 -21.11 29.11 -26.93
N VAL A 691 -20.80 30.29 -27.47
CA VAL A 691 -21.44 30.80 -28.70
C VAL A 691 -21.15 29.89 -29.89
N ARG A 692 -19.91 29.40 -30.07
CA ARG A 692 -19.58 28.43 -31.12
C ARG A 692 -20.34 27.10 -30.96
N ARG A 693 -20.64 26.70 -29.73
CA ARG A 693 -21.42 25.49 -29.40
C ARG A 693 -22.94 25.68 -29.53
N GLY A 694 -23.39 26.87 -29.92
CA GLY A 694 -24.81 27.13 -30.19
C GLY A 694 -25.57 27.75 -29.02
N ALA A 695 -24.88 28.41 -28.07
CA ALA A 695 -25.57 29.20 -27.05
C ALA A 695 -26.46 30.27 -27.70
N ARG A 696 -27.71 30.41 -27.23
CA ARG A 696 -28.69 31.33 -27.83
C ARG A 696 -28.62 32.72 -27.22
N HIS A 697 -28.56 32.79 -25.89
CA HIS A 697 -28.46 34.04 -25.14
C HIS A 697 -27.32 33.93 -24.13
N VAL A 698 -26.35 34.85 -24.19
CA VAL A 698 -25.19 34.89 -23.30
C VAL A 698 -25.14 36.24 -22.60
N THR A 699 -25.33 36.25 -21.28
CA THR A 699 -25.18 37.43 -20.44
C THR A 699 -23.82 37.41 -19.73
N LEU A 700 -22.96 38.38 -20.04
CA LEU A 700 -21.67 38.58 -19.38
C LEU A 700 -21.85 39.57 -18.22
N LEU A 701 -21.66 39.10 -16.99
CA LEU A 701 -21.71 39.92 -15.78
C LEU A 701 -20.33 40.43 -15.39
N ASN A 702 -20.24 41.73 -15.13
CA ASN A 702 -19.07 42.39 -14.54
C ASN A 702 -19.50 43.60 -13.71
N ARG A 703 -18.56 44.26 -13.02
CA ARG A 703 -18.87 45.44 -12.19
C ARG A 703 -19.26 46.68 -12.99
N SER A 704 -18.66 46.88 -14.16
CA SER A 704 -18.65 48.18 -14.85
C SER A 704 -19.49 48.26 -16.13
N GLY A 705 -20.12 47.16 -16.55
CA GLY A 705 -20.84 47.06 -17.83
C GLY A 705 -19.93 46.97 -19.07
N GLU A 706 -20.48 47.25 -20.25
CA GLU A 706 -19.75 47.22 -21.53
C GLU A 706 -18.79 48.41 -21.66
N HIS A 707 -17.49 48.13 -21.83
CA HIS A 707 -16.48 49.14 -22.14
C HIS A 707 -16.18 49.17 -23.65
N PRO A 708 -15.92 50.34 -24.29
CA PRO A 708 -15.60 50.41 -25.73
C PRO A 708 -14.46 49.51 -26.19
N VAL A 709 -13.48 49.25 -25.31
CA VAL A 709 -12.33 48.35 -25.58
C VAL A 709 -12.74 46.89 -25.85
N LEU A 710 -13.92 46.47 -25.39
CA LEU A 710 -14.41 45.10 -25.55
C LEU A 710 -15.08 44.86 -26.91
N ARG A 711 -15.40 45.93 -27.66
CA ARG A 711 -16.12 45.82 -28.94
C ARG A 711 -15.43 44.88 -29.94
N PRO A 712 -14.11 44.93 -30.17
CA PRO A 712 -13.44 44.02 -31.11
C PRO A 712 -13.58 42.54 -30.74
N VAL A 713 -13.72 42.23 -29.43
CA VAL A 713 -13.85 40.87 -28.91
C VAL A 713 -15.30 40.40 -28.92
N LEU A 714 -16.27 41.30 -28.67
CA LEU A 714 -17.69 40.98 -28.63
C LEU A 714 -18.35 40.93 -30.01
N GLU A 715 -17.91 41.75 -30.97
CA GLU A 715 -18.51 41.80 -32.30
C GLU A 715 -18.49 40.45 -33.05
N PRO A 716 -17.39 39.67 -33.06
CA PRO A 716 -17.39 38.34 -33.67
C PRO A 716 -18.47 37.42 -33.09
N MET A 717 -18.70 37.47 -31.78
CA MET A 717 -19.74 36.68 -31.12
C MET A 717 -21.14 37.18 -31.50
N ARG A 718 -21.36 38.50 -31.53
CA ARG A 718 -22.64 39.14 -31.89
C ARG A 718 -23.03 38.99 -33.37
N ARG A 719 -22.06 38.71 -34.26
CA ARG A 719 -22.34 38.38 -35.67
C ARG A 719 -22.84 36.94 -35.87
N SER A 720 -22.78 36.10 -34.83
CA SER A 720 -23.37 34.76 -34.86
C SER A 720 -24.89 34.80 -34.63
N ALA A 721 -25.52 33.63 -34.51
CA ALA A 721 -26.95 33.53 -34.18
C ALA A 721 -27.27 33.83 -32.69
N ALA A 722 -26.26 34.05 -31.85
CA ALA A 722 -26.40 34.29 -30.42
C ALA A 722 -26.59 35.77 -30.07
N THR A 723 -27.44 36.06 -29.08
CA THR A 723 -27.49 37.38 -28.42
C THR A 723 -26.44 37.43 -27.31
N VAL A 724 -25.54 38.42 -27.34
CA VAL A 724 -24.49 38.61 -26.31
C VAL A 724 -24.61 39.99 -25.67
N ASP A 725 -25.00 40.00 -24.40
CA ASP A 725 -25.22 41.20 -23.59
C ASP A 725 -24.18 41.30 -22.47
N VAL A 726 -23.74 42.51 -22.15
CA VAL A 726 -22.88 42.79 -20.99
C VAL A 726 -23.69 43.61 -20.00
N VAL A 727 -23.81 43.12 -18.76
CA VAL A 727 -24.63 43.74 -17.72
C VAL A 727 -23.76 44.08 -16.52
N ALA A 728 -23.89 45.31 -16.02
CA ALA A 728 -23.24 45.77 -14.81
C ALA A 728 -23.97 45.16 -13.58
N CYS A 729 -23.26 44.31 -12.85
CA CYS A 729 -23.68 43.69 -11.60
C CYS A 729 -22.42 43.38 -10.77
N ASP A 730 -22.26 44.06 -9.63
CA ASP A 730 -21.21 43.72 -8.68
C ASP A 730 -21.68 42.56 -7.79
N LEU A 731 -20.96 41.44 -7.80
CA LEU A 731 -21.31 40.28 -6.98
C LEU A 731 -21.05 40.50 -5.48
N THR A 732 -20.27 41.52 -5.12
CA THR A 732 -20.07 41.87 -3.70
C THR A 732 -21.20 42.74 -3.14
N ASP A 733 -22.14 43.17 -3.98
CA ASP A 733 -23.32 43.95 -3.59
C ASP A 733 -24.59 43.08 -3.70
N PRO A 734 -25.14 42.60 -2.57
CA PRO A 734 -26.35 41.77 -2.56
C PRO A 734 -27.55 42.42 -3.24
N ASP A 735 -27.70 43.74 -3.14
CA ASP A 735 -28.84 44.46 -3.73
C ASP A 735 -28.72 44.50 -5.27
N ALA A 736 -27.49 44.64 -5.79
CA ALA A 736 -27.23 44.59 -7.23
C ALA A 736 -27.51 43.19 -7.80
N VAL A 737 -27.09 42.13 -7.10
CA VAL A 737 -27.37 40.73 -7.47
C VAL A 737 -28.87 40.45 -7.48
N ASP A 738 -29.56 40.88 -6.44
CA ASP A 738 -31.00 40.73 -6.30
C ASP A 738 -31.77 41.49 -7.39
N ALA A 739 -31.34 42.71 -7.72
CA ALA A 739 -31.91 43.49 -8.81
C ALA A 739 -31.69 42.82 -10.17
N PHE A 740 -30.48 42.31 -10.43
CA PHE A 740 -30.19 41.54 -11.63
C PHE A 740 -31.07 40.30 -11.75
N ALA A 741 -31.18 39.51 -10.68
CA ALA A 741 -32.00 38.29 -10.67
C ALA A 741 -33.49 38.59 -10.92
N ARG A 742 -34.05 39.63 -10.28
CA ARG A 742 -35.46 40.05 -10.47
C ARG A 742 -35.75 40.57 -11.88
N ALA A 743 -34.77 41.15 -12.56
CA ALA A 743 -34.94 41.68 -13.91
C ALA A 743 -34.94 40.59 -15.00
N ARG A 744 -34.58 39.34 -14.66
CA ARG A 744 -34.55 38.24 -15.64
C ARG A 744 -35.94 37.66 -15.87
N GLU A 745 -36.36 37.67 -17.13
CA GLU A 745 -37.62 37.05 -17.56
C GLU A 745 -37.50 35.55 -17.82
N ARG A 746 -36.28 35.04 -18.02
CA ARG A 746 -36.01 33.65 -18.43
C ARG A 746 -35.09 32.94 -17.43
N PRO A 747 -35.45 31.69 -17.04
CA PRO A 747 -34.59 30.86 -16.21
C PRO A 747 -33.23 30.62 -16.87
N VAL A 748 -32.16 30.62 -16.07
CA VAL A 748 -30.79 30.33 -16.52
C VAL A 748 -30.64 28.82 -16.71
N THR A 749 -30.11 28.38 -17.85
CA THR A 749 -29.83 26.96 -18.13
C THR A 749 -28.35 26.60 -17.88
N LEU A 750 -27.44 27.57 -17.98
CA LEU A 750 -26.03 27.41 -17.62
C LEU A 750 -25.50 28.67 -16.92
N LEU A 751 -24.99 28.52 -15.70
CA LEU A 751 -24.24 29.56 -14.99
C LEU A 751 -22.75 29.16 -14.95
N LEU A 752 -21.89 29.91 -15.64
CA LEU A 752 -20.44 29.74 -15.59
C LEU A 752 -19.82 30.80 -14.67
N HIS A 753 -19.30 30.38 -13.52
CA HIS A 753 -18.69 31.28 -12.55
C HIS A 753 -17.18 31.44 -12.79
N ALA A 754 -16.81 32.43 -13.62
CA ALA A 754 -15.42 32.76 -13.98
C ALA A 754 -14.87 34.01 -13.27
N ALA A 755 -15.42 34.39 -12.11
CA ALA A 755 -14.90 35.52 -11.33
C ALA A 755 -13.56 35.16 -10.67
N VAL A 756 -12.56 36.03 -10.86
CA VAL A 756 -11.23 35.86 -10.28
C VAL A 756 -10.72 37.22 -9.80
N ASP A 757 -10.20 37.25 -8.58
CA ASP A 757 -9.31 38.28 -8.07
C ASP A 757 -7.98 37.58 -7.75
N TYR A 758 -6.92 37.90 -8.50
CA TYR A 758 -5.60 37.33 -8.24
C TYR A 758 -4.96 38.13 -7.11
N VAL A 759 -4.97 37.55 -5.91
CA VAL A 759 -4.30 38.13 -4.74
C VAL A 759 -3.03 37.33 -4.48
N HIS A 760 -1.89 37.89 -4.87
CA HIS A 760 -0.60 37.40 -4.40
C HIS A 760 -0.30 38.01 -3.04
N ALA A 761 0.14 37.16 -2.10
CA ALA A 761 0.56 37.59 -0.79
C ALA A 761 2.04 37.24 -0.61
N ALA A 762 2.87 38.27 -0.45
CA ALA A 762 4.31 38.11 -0.23
C ALA A 762 4.65 37.56 1.17
N ASP A 763 3.71 37.68 2.12
CA ASP A 763 3.87 37.23 3.50
C ASP A 763 2.50 36.84 4.13
N PRO A 764 2.50 36.10 5.26
CA PRO A 764 1.27 35.64 5.91
C PRO A 764 0.34 36.75 6.43
N ALA A 765 0.86 37.92 6.82
CA ALA A 765 0.04 39.03 7.31
C ALA A 765 -0.72 39.70 6.16
N THR A 766 -0.05 39.90 5.02
CA THR A 766 -0.66 40.36 3.78
C THR A 766 -1.70 39.36 3.26
N ALA A 767 -1.43 38.05 3.40
CA ALA A 767 -2.37 37.00 3.05
C ALA A 767 -3.67 37.07 3.87
N ALA A 768 -3.54 37.24 5.20
CA ALA A 768 -4.68 37.37 6.10
C ALA A 768 -5.54 38.60 5.76
N ALA A 769 -4.91 39.75 5.48
CA ALA A 769 -5.62 40.98 5.14
C ALA A 769 -6.35 40.91 3.78
N GLY A 770 -5.81 40.16 2.81
CA GLY A 770 -6.37 40.05 1.46
C GLY A 770 -7.49 39.01 1.29
N LEU A 771 -7.68 38.12 2.27
CA LEU A 771 -8.54 36.94 2.11
C LEU A 771 -10.02 37.27 1.97
N ALA A 772 -10.57 38.14 2.82
CA ALA A 772 -11.98 38.54 2.74
C ALA A 772 -12.33 39.17 1.39
N ARG A 773 -11.44 40.02 0.87
CA ARG A 773 -11.57 40.63 -0.46
C ARG A 773 -11.57 39.58 -1.57
N ALA A 774 -10.61 38.65 -1.54
CA ALA A 774 -10.48 37.59 -2.54
C ALA A 774 -11.69 36.63 -2.54
N ALA A 775 -12.26 36.35 -1.37
CA ALA A 775 -13.42 35.48 -1.22
C ALA A 775 -14.76 36.17 -1.56
N ALA A 776 -14.84 37.50 -1.41
CA ALA A 776 -16.10 38.25 -1.48
C ALA A 776 -16.90 37.99 -2.76
N ALA A 777 -16.31 38.18 -3.94
CA ALA A 777 -17.00 37.94 -5.21
C ALA A 777 -16.97 36.46 -5.64
N LYS A 778 -15.91 35.73 -5.29
CA LYS A 778 -15.62 34.37 -5.79
C LYS A 778 -16.36 33.27 -5.02
N VAL A 779 -16.64 33.48 -3.73
CA VAL A 779 -17.27 32.49 -2.86
C VAL A 779 -18.61 33.04 -2.37
N THR A 780 -18.59 34.08 -1.54
CA THR A 780 -19.81 34.60 -0.88
C THR A 780 -20.82 35.17 -1.87
N GLY A 781 -20.38 36.06 -2.76
CA GLY A 781 -21.23 36.66 -3.79
C GLY A 781 -21.72 35.66 -4.83
N PHE A 782 -20.93 34.62 -5.11
CA PHE A 782 -21.34 33.51 -5.96
C PHE A 782 -22.47 32.68 -5.33
N GLU A 783 -22.34 32.28 -4.08
CA GLU A 783 -23.40 31.53 -3.38
C GLU A 783 -24.70 32.36 -3.31
N HIS A 784 -24.60 33.66 -3.01
CA HIS A 784 -25.76 34.57 -3.03
C HIS A 784 -26.42 34.63 -4.42
N LEU A 785 -25.62 34.77 -5.48
CA LEU A 785 -26.11 34.78 -6.86
C LEU A 785 -26.85 33.48 -7.23
N VAL A 786 -26.31 32.31 -6.89
CA VAL A 786 -26.95 31.02 -7.19
C VAL A 786 -28.31 30.91 -6.51
N HIS A 787 -28.44 31.39 -5.28
CA HIS A 787 -29.70 31.39 -4.54
C HIS A 787 -30.71 32.44 -5.06
N ALA A 788 -30.24 33.59 -5.54
CA ALA A 788 -31.11 34.64 -6.05
C ALA A 788 -31.60 34.37 -7.49
N LEU A 789 -30.78 33.71 -8.32
CA LEU A 789 -31.09 33.53 -9.74
C LEU A 789 -32.27 32.57 -9.98
N PRO A 790 -33.18 32.89 -10.92
CA PRO A 790 -34.14 31.92 -11.41
C PRO A 790 -33.40 30.87 -12.26
N LEU A 791 -33.15 29.69 -11.70
CA LEU A 791 -32.53 28.56 -12.40
C LEU A 791 -33.61 27.66 -13.03
N ASP A 792 -33.36 27.16 -14.24
CA ASP A 792 -34.13 26.07 -14.83
C ASP A 792 -34.02 24.79 -13.97
N PRO A 793 -35.03 23.90 -13.91
CA PRO A 793 -34.93 22.63 -13.15
C PRO A 793 -33.75 21.73 -13.58
N HIS A 794 -33.25 21.88 -14.79
CA HIS A 794 -32.08 21.18 -15.32
C HIS A 794 -30.87 22.11 -15.50
N ALA A 795 -30.88 23.28 -14.86
CA ALA A 795 -29.79 24.23 -14.93
C ALA A 795 -28.51 23.63 -14.34
N ARG A 796 -27.39 23.95 -15.00
CA ARG A 796 -26.06 23.55 -14.53
C ARG A 796 -25.28 24.77 -14.08
N VAL A 797 -24.59 24.64 -12.96
CA VAL A 797 -23.69 25.67 -12.42
C VAL A 797 -22.27 25.13 -12.46
N VAL A 798 -21.37 25.84 -13.15
CA VAL A 798 -19.97 25.44 -13.31
C VAL A 798 -19.08 26.51 -12.69
N CYS A 799 -18.41 26.16 -11.59
CA CYS A 799 -17.45 27.01 -10.91
C CYS A 799 -16.06 26.86 -11.52
N CYS A 800 -15.46 27.97 -11.96
CA CYS A 800 -14.08 27.98 -12.42
C CYS A 800 -13.14 28.11 -11.21
N SER A 801 -12.71 26.97 -10.71
CA SER A 801 -11.66 26.81 -9.72
C SER A 801 -10.29 26.64 -10.41
N SER A 802 -9.27 26.30 -9.66
CA SER A 802 -7.89 26.17 -10.14
C SER A 802 -7.25 24.90 -9.60
N VAL A 803 -6.38 24.25 -10.40
CA VAL A 803 -5.55 23.12 -9.92
C VAL A 803 -4.67 23.50 -8.71
N ALA A 804 -4.44 24.80 -8.49
CA ALA A 804 -3.80 25.32 -7.28
C ALA A 804 -4.56 24.96 -5.99
N ALA A 805 -5.88 24.72 -6.04
CA ALA A 805 -6.65 24.25 -4.89
C ALA A 805 -6.21 22.84 -4.44
N THR A 806 -5.62 22.05 -5.33
CA THR A 806 -5.10 20.70 -5.05
C THR A 806 -3.61 20.68 -4.82
N PHE A 807 -2.83 21.26 -5.74
CA PHE A 807 -1.37 21.20 -5.64
C PHE A 807 -0.78 22.25 -4.69
N GLY A 808 -1.45 23.39 -4.54
CA GLY A 808 -0.86 24.57 -3.94
C GLY A 808 0.33 25.10 -4.76
N GLY A 809 1.12 25.96 -4.14
CA GLY A 809 2.37 26.46 -4.71
C GLY A 809 2.88 27.69 -3.95
N PRO A 810 4.19 27.99 -4.03
CA PRO A 810 4.74 29.19 -3.42
C PRO A 810 3.99 30.46 -3.89
N GLY A 811 3.63 31.33 -2.94
CA GLY A 811 2.94 32.59 -3.19
C GLY A 811 1.46 32.46 -3.55
N LEU A 812 0.87 31.26 -3.46
CA LEU A 812 -0.51 30.97 -3.83
C LEU A 812 -1.44 30.72 -2.64
N SER A 813 -1.05 31.05 -1.41
CA SER A 813 -1.83 30.72 -0.20
C SER A 813 -3.29 31.19 -0.27
N VAL A 814 -3.53 32.48 -0.55
CA VAL A 814 -4.88 33.06 -0.67
C VAL A 814 -5.62 32.53 -1.90
N TYR A 815 -4.94 32.44 -3.04
CA TYR A 815 -5.54 31.97 -4.30
C TYR A 815 -5.97 30.49 -4.21
N ALA A 816 -5.09 29.61 -3.73
CA ALA A 816 -5.39 28.20 -3.54
C ALA A 816 -6.52 27.99 -2.53
N ALA A 817 -6.48 28.71 -1.39
CA ALA A 817 -7.50 28.63 -0.37
C ALA A 817 -8.89 29.04 -0.87
N THR A 818 -9.01 30.19 -1.54
CA THR A 818 -10.32 30.66 -2.05
C THR A 818 -10.87 29.76 -3.16
N ASN A 819 -10.03 29.18 -4.01
CA ASN A 819 -10.46 28.17 -4.97
C ASN A 819 -10.91 26.86 -4.26
N ARG A 820 -10.22 26.44 -3.20
CA ARG A 820 -10.65 25.29 -2.39
C ARG A 820 -11.98 25.56 -1.65
N MET A 821 -12.21 26.79 -1.16
CA MET A 821 -13.51 27.19 -0.60
C MET A 821 -14.61 27.14 -1.66
N LEU A 822 -14.34 27.58 -2.90
CA LEU A 822 -15.27 27.46 -4.02
C LEU A 822 -15.60 25.99 -4.36
N ASP A 823 -14.62 25.08 -4.26
CA ASP A 823 -14.85 23.65 -4.43
C ASP A 823 -15.84 23.10 -3.38
N THR A 824 -15.68 23.52 -2.11
CA THR A 824 -16.62 23.13 -1.04
C THR A 824 -18.00 23.78 -1.21
N ALA A 825 -18.09 24.99 -1.77
CA ALA A 825 -19.38 25.63 -2.09
C ALA A 825 -20.16 24.82 -3.13
N ALA A 826 -19.47 24.31 -4.16
CA ALA A 826 -20.08 23.42 -5.13
C ALA A 826 -20.64 22.13 -4.48
N ASP A 827 -19.91 21.54 -3.53
CA ASP A 827 -20.42 20.40 -2.74
C ASP A 827 -21.67 20.75 -1.92
N ARG A 828 -21.69 21.90 -1.25
CA ARG A 828 -22.86 22.36 -0.48
C ARG A 828 -24.09 22.54 -1.36
N LEU A 829 -23.93 23.20 -2.51
CA LEU A 829 -25.03 23.45 -3.46
C LEU A 829 -25.58 22.15 -4.05
N ARG A 830 -24.72 21.16 -4.34
CA ARG A 830 -25.16 19.82 -4.76
C ARG A 830 -26.03 19.12 -3.72
N ARG A 831 -25.68 19.22 -2.44
CA ARG A 831 -26.44 18.57 -1.35
C ARG A 831 -27.85 19.13 -1.17
N ILE A 832 -28.08 20.37 -1.58
CA ILE A 832 -29.42 20.98 -1.58
C ILE A 832 -30.15 20.84 -2.93
N GLY A 833 -29.59 20.05 -3.86
CA GLY A 833 -30.25 19.67 -5.12
C GLY A 833 -29.95 20.57 -6.32
N ILE A 834 -28.96 21.47 -6.25
CA ILE A 834 -28.54 22.31 -7.38
C ILE A 834 -27.38 21.59 -8.10
N ASP A 835 -27.47 21.35 -9.41
CA ASP A 835 -26.39 20.70 -10.20
C ASP A 835 -25.21 21.66 -10.37
N THR A 836 -24.41 21.76 -9.31
CA THR A 836 -23.21 22.60 -9.24
C THR A 836 -21.96 21.76 -9.32
N ARG A 837 -20.96 22.18 -10.10
CA ARG A 837 -19.68 21.48 -10.26
C ARG A 837 -18.53 22.48 -10.22
N SER A 838 -17.53 22.20 -9.40
CA SER A 838 -16.28 22.93 -9.47
C SER A 838 -15.30 22.23 -10.39
N VAL A 839 -14.75 22.97 -11.35
CA VAL A 839 -13.70 22.49 -12.24
C VAL A 839 -12.43 23.25 -11.89
N GLN A 840 -11.44 22.52 -11.39
CA GLN A 840 -10.12 23.02 -11.09
C GLN A 840 -9.30 23.06 -12.38
N TRP A 841 -9.23 24.23 -12.99
CA TRP A 841 -8.57 24.40 -14.28
C TRP A 841 -7.05 24.52 -14.13
N GLY A 842 -6.32 23.88 -15.04
CA GLY A 842 -4.92 24.18 -15.34
C GLY A 842 -4.78 25.55 -16.00
N VAL A 843 -3.59 25.84 -16.52
CA VAL A 843 -3.36 27.11 -17.23
C VAL A 843 -3.98 27.08 -18.63
N TRP A 844 -4.53 28.21 -19.07
CA TRP A 844 -5.15 28.39 -20.38
C TRP A 844 -4.21 29.17 -21.31
N ARG A 845 -4.23 28.87 -22.61
CA ARG A 845 -3.57 29.70 -23.62
C ARG A 845 -4.29 31.05 -23.66
N GLY A 846 -3.51 32.14 -23.58
CA GLY A 846 -4.04 33.47 -23.79
C GLY A 846 -4.40 33.69 -25.27
N PRO A 847 -5.35 34.58 -25.61
CA PRO A 847 -5.51 35.02 -26.98
C PRO A 847 -4.20 35.66 -27.48
N GLU A 848 -3.81 35.37 -28.72
CA GLU A 848 -2.76 36.11 -29.43
C GLU A 848 -3.26 37.52 -29.70
N THR A 849 -3.21 38.38 -28.70
CA THR A 849 -3.44 39.82 -28.87
C THR A 849 -2.18 40.52 -28.40
N ASP A 850 -1.57 41.28 -29.31
CA ASP A 850 -0.55 42.28 -28.98
C ASP A 850 -0.97 43.04 -27.73
N ALA A 851 0.01 43.37 -26.90
CA ALA A 851 -0.09 44.01 -25.57
C ALA A 851 -0.73 45.43 -25.56
N ALA A 852 -1.75 45.67 -26.39
CA ALA A 852 -2.29 46.99 -26.74
C ALA A 852 -3.81 47.13 -26.51
N THR A 853 -4.43 46.30 -25.68
CA THR A 853 -5.72 46.65 -25.05
C THR A 853 -5.51 46.94 -23.57
N GLY A 854 -4.67 47.94 -23.29
CA GLY A 854 -4.64 48.58 -21.98
C GLY A 854 -6.01 49.21 -21.70
N SER A 855 -6.70 48.71 -20.68
CA SER A 855 -7.75 49.45 -19.99
C SER A 855 -7.35 49.58 -18.52
N ASP A 856 -7.49 50.80 -17.98
CA ASP A 856 -7.13 51.25 -16.63
C ASP A 856 -7.72 50.43 -15.46
N THR A 857 -7.28 49.18 -15.24
CA THR A 857 -7.58 48.44 -14.01
C THR A 857 -6.40 47.53 -13.62
N ASP A 858 -5.71 47.90 -12.54
CA ASP A 858 -4.65 47.21 -11.78
C ASP A 858 -3.51 46.51 -12.56
N THR A 859 -2.35 47.18 -12.64
CA THR A 859 -1.07 46.61 -13.10
C THR A 859 -0.59 45.39 -12.28
N ASP A 860 -1.11 45.21 -11.06
CA ASP A 860 -0.73 44.12 -10.16
C ASP A 860 -1.34 42.77 -10.59
N THR A 861 -2.55 42.76 -11.17
CA THR A 861 -3.27 41.53 -11.51
C THR A 861 -2.66 40.79 -12.71
N ASP A 862 -2.16 41.52 -13.71
CA ASP A 862 -1.44 40.95 -14.86
C ASP A 862 -0.06 40.38 -14.45
N THR A 863 0.60 41.03 -13.50
CA THR A 863 1.89 40.58 -12.94
C THR A 863 1.72 39.26 -12.16
N ASP A 864 0.69 39.18 -11.33
CA ASP A 864 0.39 37.98 -10.52
C ASP A 864 -0.05 36.79 -11.37
N HIS A 865 -0.82 37.05 -12.43
CA HIS A 865 -1.15 36.00 -13.39
C HIS A 865 0.09 35.46 -14.12
N GLY A 866 1.04 36.33 -14.50
CA GLY A 866 2.30 35.91 -15.11
C GLY A 866 3.14 34.99 -14.21
N ARG A 867 3.14 35.23 -12.89
CA ARG A 867 3.80 34.35 -11.91
C ARG A 867 3.16 32.96 -11.83
N ILE A 868 1.83 32.90 -11.85
CA ILE A 868 1.09 31.62 -11.86
C ILE A 868 1.44 30.82 -13.11
N LEU A 869 1.53 31.48 -14.28
CA LEU A 869 1.88 30.84 -15.53
C LEU A 869 3.31 30.28 -15.49
N ALA A 870 4.28 31.07 -15.01
CA ALA A 870 5.67 30.65 -14.85
C ALA A 870 5.81 29.48 -13.86
N GLY A 871 5.12 29.54 -12.72
CA GLY A 871 5.09 28.46 -11.74
C GLY A 871 4.43 27.19 -12.26
N SER A 872 3.38 27.32 -13.08
CA SER A 872 2.70 26.19 -13.73
C SER A 872 3.58 25.52 -14.78
N ASP A 873 4.30 26.28 -15.60
CA ASP A 873 5.28 25.76 -16.55
C ASP A 873 6.45 25.06 -15.84
N ALA A 874 6.93 25.63 -14.74
CA ALA A 874 7.91 25.00 -13.87
C ALA A 874 7.39 23.68 -13.27
N ALA A 875 6.10 23.60 -12.95
CA ALA A 875 5.44 22.38 -12.48
C ALA A 875 5.15 21.36 -13.59
N GLY A 876 5.45 21.66 -14.87
CA GLY A 876 5.15 20.81 -16.01
C GLY A 876 3.69 20.90 -16.50
N ILE A 877 2.90 21.86 -16.00
CA ILE A 877 1.52 22.09 -16.44
C ILE A 877 1.54 23.00 -17.68
N THR A 878 1.01 22.50 -18.79
CA THR A 878 1.06 23.17 -20.09
C THR A 878 -0.23 23.95 -20.39
N PRO A 879 -0.13 25.12 -21.07
CA PRO A 879 -1.30 25.91 -21.44
C PRO A 879 -2.27 25.17 -22.38
N MET A 880 -3.54 25.13 -21.98
CA MET A 880 -4.64 24.46 -22.70
C MET A 880 -5.38 25.38 -23.67
N ASP A 881 -5.83 24.84 -24.80
CA ASP A 881 -6.80 25.52 -25.66
C ASP A 881 -8.19 25.58 -24.99
N ALA A 882 -8.91 26.68 -25.19
CA ALA A 882 -10.20 26.93 -24.54
C ALA A 882 -11.28 25.92 -24.93
N GLY A 883 -11.33 25.52 -26.20
CA GLY A 883 -12.30 24.53 -26.68
C GLY A 883 -12.01 23.16 -26.10
N ALA A 884 -10.74 22.73 -26.16
CA ALA A 884 -10.32 21.44 -25.61
C ALA A 884 -10.47 21.36 -24.08
N ALA A 885 -10.23 22.47 -23.36
CA ALA A 885 -10.47 22.54 -21.92
C ALA A 885 -11.96 22.41 -21.61
N LEU A 886 -12.83 23.17 -22.30
CA LEU A 886 -14.28 23.12 -22.07
C LEU A 886 -14.89 21.77 -22.46
N ASP A 887 -14.39 21.12 -23.51
CA ASP A 887 -14.77 19.73 -23.83
C ASP A 887 -14.49 18.78 -22.66
N ALA A 888 -13.32 18.91 -22.03
CA ALA A 888 -12.95 18.07 -20.91
C ALA A 888 -13.71 18.42 -19.62
N GLY A 889 -14.05 19.69 -19.40
CA GLY A 889 -14.64 20.17 -18.13
C GLY A 889 -16.16 20.33 -18.09
N LEU A 890 -16.86 20.46 -19.22
CA LEU A 890 -18.33 20.56 -19.28
C LEU A 890 -19.05 19.21 -19.33
N THR A 891 -18.31 18.11 -19.18
CA THR A 891 -18.82 16.72 -19.22
C THR A 891 -19.84 16.38 -18.13
N ALA A 892 -20.73 15.42 -18.42
CA ALA A 892 -21.72 14.87 -17.48
C ALA A 892 -21.08 13.93 -16.46
N SER A 893 -20.35 14.47 -15.49
CA SER A 893 -19.83 13.71 -14.34
C SER A 893 -20.38 14.26 -13.04
N PRO A 894 -20.80 13.42 -12.08
CA PRO A 894 -21.09 13.88 -10.73
C PRO A 894 -19.79 14.34 -10.06
N GLY A 895 -19.84 15.47 -9.34
CA GLY A 895 -18.76 15.92 -8.45
C GLY A 895 -17.82 17.00 -9.02
N ASN A 896 -16.80 17.35 -8.22
CA ASN A 896 -15.72 18.25 -8.62
C ASN A 896 -14.68 17.51 -9.46
N SER A 897 -13.97 18.23 -10.34
CA SER A 897 -12.95 17.64 -11.20
C SER A 897 -11.77 18.59 -11.42
N LEU A 898 -10.66 18.05 -11.91
CA LEU A 898 -9.51 18.81 -12.37
C LEU A 898 -9.38 18.63 -13.88
N VAL A 899 -9.08 19.71 -14.60
CA VAL A 899 -8.78 19.65 -16.03
C VAL A 899 -7.43 20.32 -16.27
N LEU A 900 -6.43 19.54 -16.66
CA LEU A 900 -5.10 20.06 -16.97
C LEU A 900 -4.44 19.30 -18.12
N SER A 901 -3.59 20.01 -18.85
CA SER A 901 -2.59 19.43 -19.74
C SER A 901 -1.24 19.52 -19.03
N ALA A 902 -0.44 18.45 -19.08
CA ALA A 902 0.83 18.40 -18.37
C ALA A 902 1.82 17.42 -19.02
N ASP A 903 3.11 17.72 -18.84
CA ASP A 903 4.14 16.71 -18.85
C ASP A 903 4.06 15.92 -17.54
N TRP A 904 3.48 14.72 -17.61
CA TRP A 904 3.25 13.86 -16.46
C TRP A 904 4.54 13.40 -15.79
N THR A 905 5.66 13.38 -16.51
CA THR A 905 6.97 13.02 -15.95
C THR A 905 7.49 14.15 -15.08
N VAL A 906 7.46 15.38 -15.60
CA VAL A 906 7.86 16.58 -14.86
C VAL A 906 6.96 16.81 -13.65
N LEU A 907 5.63 16.71 -13.85
CA LEU A 907 4.66 16.89 -12.77
C LEU A 907 4.88 15.87 -11.65
N ARG A 908 5.18 14.60 -11.98
CA ARG A 908 5.53 13.58 -10.98
C ARG A 908 6.78 13.97 -10.18
N SER A 909 7.85 14.38 -10.85
CA SER A 909 9.08 14.81 -10.17
C SER A 909 8.83 16.01 -9.25
N VAL A 910 7.98 16.95 -9.64
CA VAL A 910 7.61 18.10 -8.80
C VAL A 910 6.79 17.65 -7.59
N THR A 911 5.81 16.75 -7.77
CA THR A 911 5.05 16.20 -6.63
C THR A 911 5.94 15.44 -5.65
N GLU A 912 6.98 14.73 -6.12
CA GLU A 912 7.98 14.07 -5.27
C GLU A 912 8.78 15.08 -4.45
N VAL A 913 9.23 16.19 -5.07
CA VAL A 913 9.93 17.28 -4.37
C VAL A 913 9.04 17.94 -3.32
N LEU A 914 7.75 18.09 -3.60
CA LEU A 914 6.76 18.63 -2.66
C LEU A 914 6.37 17.61 -1.57
N GLY A 915 6.87 16.37 -1.63
CA GLY A 915 6.59 15.32 -0.65
C GLY A 915 5.26 14.59 -0.88
N THR A 916 4.67 14.70 -2.06
CA THR A 916 3.39 14.08 -2.47
C THR A 916 3.53 13.11 -3.65
N PRO A 917 4.56 12.24 -3.71
CA PRO A 917 4.85 11.43 -4.90
C PRO A 917 3.73 10.48 -5.31
N GLU A 918 2.99 9.97 -4.32
CA GLU A 918 1.90 9.00 -4.52
C GLU A 918 0.56 9.67 -4.88
N LEU A 919 0.49 11.01 -4.94
CA LEU A 919 -0.74 11.73 -5.27
C LEU A 919 -1.22 11.43 -6.70
N LEU A 920 -0.29 11.20 -7.64
CA LEU A 920 -0.62 10.86 -9.02
C LEU A 920 -0.75 9.34 -9.17
N ASP A 921 -1.88 8.87 -9.71
CA ASP A 921 -2.01 7.45 -10.06
C ASP A 921 -0.90 7.05 -11.06
N PRO A 922 -0.14 5.95 -10.80
CA PRO A 922 0.89 5.46 -11.71
C PRO A 922 0.42 5.29 -13.17
N ALA A 923 -0.86 4.99 -13.39
CA ALA A 923 -1.47 4.87 -14.71
C ALA A 923 -1.45 6.19 -15.52
N LEU A 924 -1.30 7.35 -14.86
CA LEU A 924 -1.17 8.65 -15.54
C LEU A 924 0.19 8.86 -16.20
N VAL A 925 1.23 8.19 -15.70
CA VAL A 925 2.65 8.38 -16.08
C VAL A 925 3.04 7.45 -17.25
N VAL A 926 2.31 6.35 -17.45
CA VAL A 926 2.57 5.39 -18.52
C VAL A 926 1.84 5.81 -19.79
N ALA A 927 2.57 6.12 -20.87
CA ALA A 927 1.98 6.25 -22.20
C ALA A 927 1.32 4.92 -22.62
N PRO A 928 0.17 4.91 -23.33
CA PRO A 928 -0.47 3.67 -23.74
C PRO A 928 0.53 2.80 -24.52
N ALA A 929 0.58 1.50 -24.21
CA ALA A 929 1.44 0.55 -24.88
C ALA A 929 1.24 0.63 -26.40
N ALA A 930 2.33 0.83 -27.13
CA ALA A 930 2.36 0.68 -28.57
C ALA A 930 1.84 -0.72 -28.92
N GLY A 931 0.83 -0.80 -29.79
CA GLY A 931 0.35 -2.05 -30.36
C GLY A 931 1.45 -2.83 -31.08
N PRO A 932 1.21 -4.11 -31.42
CA PRO A 932 2.26 -5.03 -31.85
C PRO A 932 2.99 -4.48 -33.10
N ALA A 933 4.31 -4.55 -33.04
CA ALA A 933 5.24 -4.02 -34.04
C ALA A 933 4.86 -4.42 -35.47
N GLY A 934 4.39 -3.45 -36.25
CA GLY A 934 4.48 -3.50 -37.70
C GLY A 934 5.90 -3.10 -38.12
N ASP A 935 6.44 -3.82 -39.11
CA ASP A 935 7.81 -3.64 -39.62
C ASP A 935 8.19 -2.17 -39.86
N PRO A 936 9.46 -1.80 -39.60
CA PRO A 936 9.92 -0.42 -39.71
C PRO A 936 9.89 0.04 -41.17
N ALA A 937 9.10 1.08 -41.46
CA ALA A 937 9.23 1.84 -42.69
C ALA A 937 10.56 2.62 -42.68
N PRO A 938 11.21 2.82 -43.84
CA PRO A 938 12.50 3.48 -43.92
C PRO A 938 12.36 4.97 -43.59
N ASP A 939 13.13 5.40 -42.61
CA ASP A 939 13.26 6.79 -42.14
C ASP A 939 13.84 7.68 -43.26
N PRO A 940 13.20 8.80 -43.65
CA PRO A 940 13.80 9.76 -44.55
C PRO A 940 14.86 10.54 -43.77
N ALA A 941 16.12 10.13 -43.92
CA ALA A 941 17.29 10.82 -43.41
C ALA A 941 17.27 12.33 -43.79
N GLY A 942 16.93 13.16 -42.82
CA GLY A 942 17.36 14.55 -42.75
C GLY A 942 18.51 14.63 -41.74
N ASP A 943 19.69 15.03 -42.21
CA ASP A 943 20.91 15.16 -41.40
C ASP A 943 20.66 15.95 -40.09
N PRO A 944 20.92 15.38 -38.90
CA PRO A 944 21.09 16.16 -37.70
C PRO A 944 22.46 16.85 -37.74
N ALA A 945 22.50 18.14 -37.43
CA ALA A 945 23.73 18.90 -37.25
C ALA A 945 24.67 18.23 -36.23
N PRO A 946 26.01 18.41 -36.32
CA PRO A 946 26.97 17.66 -35.51
C PRO A 946 26.74 17.86 -34.00
N GLY A 947 26.50 16.76 -33.30
CA GLY A 947 26.44 16.70 -31.84
C GLY A 947 27.78 17.12 -31.24
N HIS A 948 27.74 18.15 -30.40
CA HIS A 948 28.86 18.48 -29.53
C HIS A 948 28.90 17.42 -28.42
N ALA A 949 30.02 16.72 -28.26
CA ALA A 949 30.23 15.85 -27.11
C ALA A 949 30.09 16.66 -25.82
N VAL A 950 29.33 16.14 -24.84
CA VAL A 950 29.15 16.78 -23.54
C VAL A 950 30.50 16.79 -22.83
N THR A 951 31.10 17.98 -22.65
CA THR A 951 32.36 18.15 -21.93
C THR A 951 32.11 18.62 -20.49
N PRO A 952 32.98 18.27 -19.53
CA PRO A 952 32.96 18.83 -18.18
C PRO A 952 32.86 20.36 -18.15
N ASP A 953 33.59 21.04 -19.05
CA ASP A 953 33.58 22.50 -19.13
C ASP A 953 32.24 23.05 -19.64
N GLY A 954 31.56 22.31 -20.53
CA GLY A 954 30.21 22.65 -20.99
C GLY A 954 29.17 22.58 -19.86
N ILE A 955 29.28 21.57 -18.99
CA ILE A 955 28.40 21.43 -17.81
C ILE A 955 28.67 22.55 -16.80
N ARG A 956 29.95 22.87 -16.54
CA ARG A 956 30.34 23.99 -15.66
C ARG A 956 29.81 25.33 -16.18
N ALA A 957 29.85 25.55 -17.49
CA ALA A 957 29.33 26.76 -18.11
C ALA A 957 27.79 26.87 -18.00
N VAL A 958 27.07 25.76 -18.15
CA VAL A 958 25.61 25.72 -17.94
C VAL A 958 25.25 26.02 -16.47
N VAL A 959 25.96 25.39 -15.52
CA VAL A 959 25.76 25.64 -14.08
C VAL A 959 26.08 27.10 -13.72
N ALA A 960 27.20 27.64 -14.19
CA ALA A 960 27.56 29.04 -13.97
C ALA A 960 26.52 30.01 -14.56
N GLY A 961 25.98 29.70 -15.74
CA GLY A 961 24.94 30.50 -16.39
C GLY A 961 23.62 30.50 -15.63
N VAL A 962 23.18 29.35 -15.13
CA VAL A 962 21.95 29.22 -14.31
C VAL A 962 22.10 29.92 -12.95
N MET A 963 23.31 29.91 -12.38
CA MET A 963 23.63 30.60 -11.12
C MET A 963 23.95 32.10 -11.30
N GLY A 964 23.98 32.61 -12.54
CA GLY A 964 24.31 34.02 -12.81
C GLY A 964 25.76 34.42 -12.50
N LEU A 965 26.69 33.47 -12.49
CA LEU A 965 28.10 33.70 -12.20
C LEU A 965 28.85 34.22 -13.43
N ALA A 966 29.80 35.15 -13.23
CA ALA A 966 30.56 35.77 -14.31
C ALA A 966 31.59 34.83 -14.99
N GLY A 967 31.81 33.63 -14.45
CA GLY A 967 32.73 32.62 -14.97
C GLY A 967 32.71 31.33 -14.15
N THR A 968 33.38 30.28 -14.64
CA THR A 968 33.40 28.94 -14.03
C THR A 968 34.41 28.77 -12.89
N ASP A 969 35.33 29.73 -12.71
CA ASP A 969 36.42 29.67 -11.72
C ASP A 969 35.95 29.79 -10.27
N ALA A 970 34.71 30.26 -10.05
CA ALA A 970 34.08 30.38 -8.74
C ALA A 970 33.34 29.12 -8.28
N LEU A 971 33.24 28.10 -9.14
CA LEU A 971 32.53 26.85 -8.85
C LEU A 971 33.49 25.79 -8.29
N ASP A 972 33.45 25.59 -6.98
CA ASP A 972 34.16 24.49 -6.33
C ASP A 972 33.51 23.15 -6.71
N PRO A 973 34.22 22.23 -7.39
CA PRO A 973 33.67 20.95 -7.83
C PRO A 973 33.24 20.03 -6.69
N ASP A 974 33.80 20.17 -5.49
CA ASP A 974 33.55 19.30 -4.34
C ASP A 974 32.46 19.85 -3.40
N THR A 975 32.02 21.10 -3.63
CA THR A 975 30.93 21.72 -2.87
C THR A 975 29.58 21.38 -3.50
N SER A 976 28.59 21.04 -2.67
CA SER A 976 27.23 20.76 -3.15
C SER A 976 26.64 21.97 -3.87
N LEU A 977 25.88 21.74 -4.93
CA LEU A 977 25.26 22.83 -5.70
C LEU A 977 24.35 23.71 -4.82
N VAL A 978 23.67 23.11 -3.84
CA VAL A 978 22.86 23.81 -2.84
C VAL A 978 23.71 24.71 -1.93
N ALA A 979 24.89 24.25 -1.49
CA ALA A 979 25.80 25.06 -0.68
C ALA A 979 26.47 26.19 -1.48
N LEU A 980 26.51 26.08 -2.81
CA LEU A 980 26.93 27.16 -3.72
C LEU A 980 25.82 28.21 -3.98
N GLY A 981 24.65 28.06 -3.35
CA GLY A 981 23.55 29.04 -3.44
C GLY A 981 22.51 28.74 -4.51
N LEU A 982 22.49 27.51 -5.05
CA LEU A 982 21.51 27.08 -6.04
C LEU A 982 20.15 26.81 -5.37
N ASP A 983 19.16 27.64 -5.68
CA ASP A 983 17.79 27.50 -5.16
C ASP A 983 16.96 26.46 -5.96
N SER A 984 15.72 26.20 -5.51
CA SER A 984 14.86 25.20 -6.15
C SER A 984 14.44 25.57 -7.58
N LEU A 985 14.38 26.86 -7.91
CA LEU A 985 14.05 27.34 -9.25
C LEU A 985 15.26 27.17 -10.18
N GLN A 986 16.46 27.52 -9.68
CA GLN A 986 17.73 27.32 -10.37
C GLN A 986 18.05 25.83 -10.56
N ALA A 987 17.70 24.96 -9.61
CA ALA A 987 17.83 23.50 -9.77
C ALA A 987 16.97 22.95 -10.91
N LEU A 988 15.77 23.51 -11.06
CA LEU A 988 14.86 23.12 -12.13
C LEU A 988 15.31 23.67 -13.49
N GLU A 989 15.78 24.92 -13.56
CA GLU A 989 16.38 25.50 -14.76
C GLU A 989 17.64 24.74 -15.18
N LEU A 990 18.46 24.32 -14.21
CA LEU A 990 19.61 23.45 -14.44
C LEU A 990 19.18 22.10 -14.99
N HIS A 991 18.15 21.46 -14.42
CA HIS A 991 17.61 20.21 -14.94
C HIS A 991 17.04 20.35 -16.36
N LYS A 992 16.28 21.41 -16.65
CA LYS A 992 15.76 21.72 -18.00
C LYS A 992 16.90 21.95 -19.00
N ALA A 993 17.94 22.71 -18.61
CA ALA A 993 19.11 22.95 -19.44
C ALA A 993 19.91 21.67 -19.71
N MET A 994 20.01 20.79 -18.72
CA MET A 994 20.68 19.49 -18.84
C MET A 994 19.88 18.44 -19.61
N ALA A 995 18.55 18.46 -19.53
CA ALA A 995 17.66 17.57 -20.31
C ALA A 995 17.73 17.83 -21.83
N ARG A 996 18.20 19.02 -22.24
CA ARG A 996 18.50 19.36 -23.64
C ARG A 996 19.87 18.86 -24.10
N MET A 997 20.70 18.35 -23.19
CA MET A 997 21.97 17.69 -23.49
C MET A 997 21.72 16.16 -23.56
N PRO A 998 22.47 15.39 -24.37
CA PRO A 998 22.33 13.95 -24.46
C PRO A 998 22.95 13.25 -23.24
N VAL A 999 22.40 13.52 -22.04
CA VAL A 999 22.89 13.00 -20.77
C VAL A 999 21.79 12.21 -20.07
N PRO A 1000 21.98 10.91 -19.76
CA PRO A 1000 21.01 10.13 -19.02
C PRO A 1000 20.95 10.53 -17.53
N GLY A 1001 19.74 10.65 -16.98
CA GLY A 1001 19.48 10.29 -15.57
C GLY A 1001 19.77 11.31 -14.46
N LEU A 1002 20.01 12.60 -14.74
CA LEU A 1002 20.15 13.59 -13.66
C LEU A 1002 18.78 14.12 -13.22
N SER A 1003 18.24 13.62 -12.10
CA SER A 1003 16.96 14.09 -11.57
C SER A 1003 17.11 15.42 -10.81
N VAL A 1004 16.07 16.27 -10.81
CA VAL A 1004 16.01 17.47 -9.95
C VAL A 1004 16.26 17.12 -8.48
N ALA A 1005 15.76 15.95 -8.06
CA ALA A 1005 15.94 15.43 -6.72
C ALA A 1005 17.41 15.16 -6.38
N ASP A 1006 18.24 14.74 -7.33
CA ASP A 1006 19.68 14.51 -7.08
C ASP A 1006 20.45 15.83 -6.92
N ILE A 1007 20.11 16.85 -7.71
CA ILE A 1007 20.67 18.20 -7.59
C ILE A 1007 20.35 18.78 -6.20
N LEU A 1008 19.09 18.65 -5.77
CA LEU A 1008 18.61 19.19 -4.49
C LEU A 1008 19.01 18.35 -3.26
N ARG A 1009 19.35 17.06 -3.43
CA ARG A 1009 19.89 16.18 -2.37
C ARG A 1009 21.38 16.39 -2.08
N GLY A 1010 22.00 17.42 -2.68
CA GLY A 1010 23.37 17.83 -2.38
C GLY A 1010 24.42 17.27 -3.33
N ALA A 1011 24.06 16.86 -4.54
CA ALA A 1011 25.04 16.52 -5.56
C ALA A 1011 26.02 17.69 -5.76
N SER A 1012 27.31 17.38 -5.75
CA SER A 1012 28.36 18.34 -6.10
C SER A 1012 28.44 18.53 -7.60
N LEU A 1013 29.05 19.63 -8.04
CA LEU A 1013 29.33 19.84 -9.46
C LEU A 1013 30.20 18.69 -10.04
N GLY A 1014 31.07 18.10 -9.23
CA GLY A 1014 31.84 16.89 -9.54
C GLY A 1014 30.96 15.67 -9.81
N ASP A 1015 29.92 15.44 -9.00
CA ASP A 1015 28.98 14.32 -9.17
C ASP A 1015 28.17 14.45 -10.46
N VAL A 1016 27.73 15.68 -10.77
CA VAL A 1016 26.97 16.00 -11.98
C VAL A 1016 27.83 15.78 -13.24
N VAL A 1017 29.09 16.22 -13.22
CA VAL A 1017 30.05 16.01 -14.31
C VAL A 1017 30.42 14.53 -14.47
N ALA A 1018 30.62 13.80 -13.37
CA ALA A 1018 30.97 12.38 -13.39
C ALA A 1018 29.84 11.52 -13.96
N ARG A 1019 28.57 11.79 -13.60
CA ARG A 1019 27.42 11.09 -14.17
C ARG A 1019 27.22 11.41 -15.64
N ALA A 1020 27.41 12.66 -16.03
CA ALA A 1020 27.24 13.08 -17.41
C ALA A 1020 28.29 12.52 -18.38
N THR A 1021 29.45 12.11 -17.85
CA THR A 1021 30.58 11.59 -18.65
C THR A 1021 30.75 10.07 -18.56
N SER A 1022 30.06 9.37 -17.66
CA SER A 1022 30.27 7.93 -17.40
C SER A 1022 29.37 6.96 -18.17
N GLY A 1023 28.34 7.42 -18.89
CA GLY A 1023 27.67 6.63 -19.93
C GLY A 1023 27.19 5.22 -19.53
N ALA A 1024 26.74 5.00 -18.30
CA ALA A 1024 26.12 3.75 -17.85
C ALA A 1024 24.77 4.05 -17.17
N PRO A 1025 23.76 3.18 -17.33
CA PRO A 1025 22.35 3.45 -17.05
C PRO A 1025 22.03 3.76 -15.58
#